data_AF-A0A2G9HV59-F1
#
_entry.id   AF-A0A2G9HV59-F1
#
_cell.length_a   1.000
_cell.length_b   1.000
_cell.length_c   1.000
_cell.angle_alpha   90.00
_cell.angle_beta   90.00
_cell.angle_gamma   90.00
#
_symmetry.space_group_name_H-M   'P 1'
#
loop_
_entity.id
_entity.type
_entity.pdbx_description
1 polymer ?
#
loop_
_entity_poly.entity_id
_entity_poly.type
_entity_poly.pdbx_seq_one_letter_code
_entity_poly.pdbx_strand_id
1 'polypeptide(L)'
;MENHMASESLLDTSNSISEVVDIARDVPIQTDNFKKFSSFLDRIASFVQELSKFEVKNFEIINKALENLKVEIEFAKQLVLDCKNRNKIYLFVSCKRIVEDLDNCTKNISRVLSIFASGSLDVPAERNEWLMNLCKNMPDVKYHVSEVEEEILQKIETGLVDRNNDRSFASDLLVRIAESVGIELSERKTEFENFKDEMERIESRTDASRMEQIVLLLSNADILTTPKEKEMKYFTKRNSLGRKLLEPLPSFYCPITADVMVDPVETSSGHTFERAAIEKWLSDGNNLCPLTKTPLSRSSLRPNKTLGQSIEEWKNRNTMISITSMKPEIQSSDEEEVLCSIEKLRGLCERSELHREWIVMEEYIPIITGLLSAKKREVRVHSLAILYSLAKDSEDNKERIAKVNDSSITYIVRSLARRVDESMLSLQLLLELSRSNGVREMIGRAQGCILLLVTLASSDDAEASEYAREVLDNLAAIDENVIQMARAKFFKPLLQRLCEGPVDVQTIMAETLADIELTDHNKLCLSSEGALKPLLQMLHNSDIEVKGVAVKAIEHLLGVAPNGLQLIKEGAKDPLFELLFCHTLSSRKLREHAAKSIMHLAVSTTSPEASEGQISLLETQEDIFKLFSLISYVAVDMQEILLLAFHAMCKSPSGLNIRSYLRQISAVKVLIQLCELDELVVRANAVKLFYYLTEDGDHATFSEHVNKKCITCLLKIIKTSDNEDETAAAFGIISHLPQNPQISENLLECGTLEVIFDCLTSRNVHSSQENTIVESASKALCRFTLPSHIEIQKRVAEAGMIPILVKLLESGSPLTKRNAAISLKQFSESSRELSVPVRRSHILGCCMRSPEPKCPVHSGICTIESSFCLLEAKAVRPLVVVLEEPDDEACKASLDAILTLIDGLQLQSGCKILEEAGAVPPIIKFLNSSCVDLQEKALRALQRIFRMIEYKTKHGKSAQTLLVDITQRGSRDTKSLAAKILAQLNVLNEQSSFFSGAV
;
A
#
# COMPACT_ATOMS: atom_id res chain seq x y z
N MET A 1 43.86 77.05 10.39
CA MET A 1 44.74 75.99 9.86
C MET A 1 44.87 74.83 10.84
N GLU A 2 45.21 75.08 12.11
CA GLU A 2 45.39 74.03 13.13
C GLU A 2 44.15 73.14 13.36
N ASN A 3 42.95 73.71 13.51
CA ASN A 3 41.71 72.91 13.64
C ASN A 3 41.36 72.08 12.40
N HIS A 4 41.78 72.51 11.20
CA HIS A 4 41.51 71.76 9.96
C HIS A 4 42.45 70.55 9.83
N MET A 5 43.73 70.71 10.20
CA MET A 5 44.71 69.60 10.27
C MET A 5 44.37 68.61 11.40
N ALA A 6 43.80 69.11 12.51
CA ALA A 6 43.32 68.28 13.61
C ALA A 6 42.16 67.37 13.19
N SER A 7 41.16 67.94 12.50
CA SER A 7 39.97 67.22 12.03
C SER A 7 40.34 66.17 10.98
N GLU A 8 41.29 66.47 10.09
CA GLU A 8 41.80 65.52 9.08
C GLU A 8 42.56 64.35 9.73
N SER A 9 43.49 64.61 10.67
CA SER A 9 44.22 63.57 11.40
C SER A 9 43.32 62.67 12.26
N LEU A 10 42.24 63.22 12.83
CA LEU A 10 41.21 62.47 13.55
C LEU A 10 40.41 61.56 12.61
N LEU A 11 40.01 62.08 11.44
CA LEU A 11 39.28 61.31 10.44
C LEU A 11 40.15 60.16 9.88
N ASP A 12 41.43 60.43 9.60
CA ASP A 12 42.38 59.40 9.15
C ASP A 12 42.59 58.30 10.19
N THR A 13 42.67 58.68 11.47
CA THR A 13 42.79 57.70 12.58
C THR A 13 41.51 56.88 12.72
N SER A 14 40.33 57.49 12.60
CA SER A 14 39.04 56.79 12.62
C SER A 14 38.90 55.82 11.44
N ASN A 15 39.31 56.22 10.24
CA ASN A 15 39.33 55.36 9.06
C ASN A 15 40.28 54.18 9.24
N SER A 16 41.48 54.41 9.81
CA SER A 16 42.45 53.35 10.10
C SER A 16 41.92 52.35 11.13
N ILE A 17 41.23 52.82 12.17
CA ILE A 17 40.58 51.94 13.15
C ILE A 17 39.46 51.13 12.50
N SER A 18 38.65 51.76 11.63
CA SER A 18 37.57 51.09 10.91
C SER A 18 38.10 50.00 9.98
N GLU A 19 39.22 50.24 9.30
CA GLU A 19 39.92 49.22 8.50
C GLU A 19 40.34 48.03 9.37
N VAL A 20 40.91 48.26 10.55
CA VAL A 20 41.29 47.17 11.47
C VAL A 20 40.06 46.41 11.98
N VAL A 21 38.95 47.09 12.25
CA VAL A 21 37.67 46.48 12.66
C VAL A 21 37.16 45.52 11.58
N ASP A 22 37.17 45.95 10.32
CA ASP A 22 36.68 45.13 9.21
C ASP A 22 37.56 43.89 9.01
N ILE A 23 38.89 44.04 9.07
CA ILE A 23 39.80 42.89 8.96
C ILE A 23 39.64 41.96 10.17
N ALA A 24 39.43 42.51 11.39
CA ALA A 24 39.29 41.73 12.62
C ALA A 24 38.00 40.89 12.67
N ARG A 25 36.91 41.35 12.04
CA ARG A 25 35.65 40.59 11.92
C ARG A 25 35.80 39.35 11.04
N ASP A 26 36.75 39.37 10.10
CA ASP A 26 37.01 38.31 9.12
C ASP A 26 38.11 37.32 9.55
N VAL A 27 38.63 37.42 10.78
CA VAL A 27 39.69 36.52 11.26
C VAL A 27 39.12 35.11 11.51
N PRO A 28 39.71 34.04 10.93
CA PRO A 28 39.14 32.69 10.96
C PRO A 28 39.31 31.97 12.31
N ILE A 29 40.11 32.50 13.23
CA ILE A 29 40.51 31.86 14.49
C ILE A 29 40.26 32.81 15.66
N GLN A 30 39.97 32.27 16.85
CA GLN A 30 39.67 33.07 18.05
C GLN A 30 38.52 34.07 17.81
N THR A 31 37.51 33.65 17.04
CA THR A 31 36.44 34.52 16.52
C THR A 31 35.72 35.31 17.61
N ASP A 32 35.52 34.72 18.79
CA ASP A 32 34.85 35.38 19.90
C ASP A 32 35.72 36.47 20.55
N ASN A 33 37.04 36.26 20.60
CA ASN A 33 37.98 37.25 21.11
C ASN A 33 38.14 38.41 20.11
N PHE A 34 38.24 38.13 18.81
CA PHE A 34 38.29 39.17 17.78
C PHE A 34 36.95 39.93 17.60
N LYS A 35 35.80 39.28 17.80
CA LYS A 35 34.48 39.97 17.87
C LYS A 35 34.42 40.94 19.05
N LYS A 36 34.89 40.53 20.24
CA LYS A 36 34.98 41.41 21.40
C LYS A 36 35.92 42.58 21.12
N PHE A 37 37.13 42.30 20.61
CA PHE A 37 38.14 43.31 20.29
C PHE A 37 37.64 44.32 19.24
N SER A 38 37.08 43.84 18.12
CA SER A 38 36.50 44.69 17.07
C SER A 38 35.33 45.54 17.58
N SER A 39 34.51 45.04 18.52
CA SER A 39 33.43 45.83 19.13
C SER A 39 33.94 47.04 19.92
N PHE A 40 35.13 46.93 20.54
CA PHE A 40 35.76 48.06 21.20
C PHE A 40 36.33 49.04 20.19
N LEU A 41 37.07 48.54 19.19
CA LEU A 41 37.64 49.39 18.14
C LEU A 41 36.55 50.16 17.36
N ASP A 42 35.41 49.54 17.06
CA ASP A 42 34.27 50.16 16.36
C ASP A 42 33.66 51.33 17.16
N ARG A 43 33.53 51.15 18.48
CA ARG A 43 33.12 52.21 19.41
C ARG A 43 34.13 53.35 19.45
N ILE A 44 35.43 53.02 19.44
CA ILE A 44 36.51 54.01 19.44
C ILE A 44 36.54 54.78 18.11
N ALA A 45 36.39 54.09 16.97
CA ALA A 45 36.32 54.71 15.65
C ALA A 45 35.17 55.72 15.56
N SER A 46 33.98 55.34 16.04
CA SER A 46 32.80 56.20 16.11
C SER A 46 33.04 57.43 16.98
N PHE A 47 33.69 57.24 18.14
CA PHE A 47 34.03 58.35 19.03
C PHE A 47 35.07 59.30 18.42
N VAL A 48 36.14 58.78 17.84
CA VAL A 48 37.19 59.57 17.16
C VAL A 48 36.61 60.33 15.96
N GLN A 49 35.64 59.74 15.25
CA GLN A 49 34.90 60.41 14.17
C GLN A 49 33.97 61.51 14.68
N GLU A 50 33.35 61.33 15.84
CA GLU A 50 32.57 62.39 16.49
C GLU A 50 33.46 63.54 16.95
N LEU A 51 34.66 63.24 17.47
CA LEU A 51 35.64 64.25 17.89
C LEU A 51 36.07 65.20 16.77
N SER A 52 36.07 64.76 15.51
CA SER A 52 36.43 65.62 14.37
C SER A 52 35.43 66.75 14.11
N LYS A 53 34.25 66.71 14.74
CA LYS A 53 33.15 67.68 14.61
C LYS A 53 33.16 68.78 15.69
N PHE A 54 34.02 68.68 16.71
CA PHE A 54 34.08 69.60 17.84
C PHE A 54 35.34 70.47 17.83
N GLU A 55 35.29 71.66 18.43
CA GLU A 55 36.46 72.54 18.55
C GLU A 55 37.41 72.07 19.66
N VAL A 56 38.69 71.86 19.30
CA VAL A 56 39.70 71.30 20.20
C VAL A 56 40.47 72.41 20.91
N LYS A 57 40.24 72.61 22.22
CA LYS A 57 40.87 73.69 23.02
C LYS A 57 42.31 73.36 23.49
N ASN A 58 42.80 72.12 23.35
CA ASN A 58 44.15 71.67 23.75
C ASN A 58 44.78 70.73 22.70
N PHE A 59 45.11 71.27 21.53
CA PHE A 59 45.56 70.48 20.37
C PHE A 59 46.85 69.67 20.61
N GLU A 60 47.80 70.17 21.40
CA GLU A 60 49.11 69.51 21.60
C GLU A 60 49.02 68.19 22.40
N ILE A 61 48.20 68.17 23.46
CA ILE A 61 47.94 66.97 24.28
C ILE A 61 47.16 65.93 23.47
N ILE A 62 46.17 66.39 22.69
CA ILE A 62 45.32 65.54 21.86
C ILE A 62 46.13 64.98 20.68
N ASN A 63 47.01 65.76 20.05
CA ASN A 63 47.87 65.27 18.98
C ASN A 63 48.85 64.20 19.47
N LYS A 64 49.43 64.38 20.67
CA LYS A 64 50.27 63.36 21.30
C LYS A 64 49.50 62.07 21.65
N ALA A 65 48.26 62.19 22.11
CA ALA A 65 47.39 61.05 22.36
C ALA A 65 46.98 60.35 21.05
N LEU A 66 46.76 61.11 19.97
CA LEU A 66 46.48 60.58 18.63
C LEU A 66 47.69 59.85 18.03
N GLU A 67 48.90 60.39 18.16
CA GLU A 67 50.12 59.71 17.72
C GLU A 67 50.32 58.37 18.45
N ASN A 68 50.12 58.35 19.77
CA ASN A 68 50.17 57.11 20.54
C ASN A 68 49.06 56.13 20.15
N LEU A 69 47.86 56.63 19.85
CA LEU A 69 46.76 55.79 19.37
C LEU A 69 47.10 55.18 18.02
N LYS A 70 47.66 55.94 17.08
CA LYS A 70 48.10 55.45 15.77
C LYS A 70 49.11 54.31 15.91
N VAL A 71 50.07 54.39 16.83
CA VAL A 71 51.04 53.31 17.07
C VAL A 71 50.35 52.02 17.53
N GLU A 72 49.42 52.10 18.48
CA GLU A 72 48.70 50.92 18.96
C GLU A 72 47.72 50.35 17.91
N ILE A 73 47.14 51.21 17.06
CA ILE A 73 46.28 50.79 15.95
C ILE A 73 47.10 50.14 14.84
N GLU A 74 48.32 50.61 14.55
CA GLU A 74 49.23 49.93 13.63
C GLU A 74 49.66 48.55 14.18
N PHE A 75 49.91 48.44 15.49
CA PHE A 75 50.16 47.15 16.12
C PHE A 75 48.94 46.22 16.00
N ALA A 76 47.73 46.72 16.30
CA ALA A 76 46.49 45.97 16.13
C ALA A 76 46.28 45.52 14.68
N LYS A 77 46.61 46.39 13.71
CA LYS A 77 46.56 46.10 12.28
C LYS A 77 47.49 44.95 11.90
N GLN A 78 48.74 44.99 12.36
CA GLN A 78 49.70 43.90 12.12
C GLN A 78 49.23 42.59 12.76
N LEU A 79 48.77 42.61 14.02
CA LEU A 79 48.27 41.43 14.72
C LEU A 79 47.09 40.78 13.97
N VAL A 80 46.13 41.58 13.53
CA VAL A 80 44.95 41.11 12.79
C VAL A 80 45.34 40.60 11.39
N LEU A 81 46.28 41.25 10.70
CA LEU A 81 46.79 40.80 9.40
C LEU A 81 47.56 39.48 9.51
N ASP A 82 48.39 39.31 10.55
CA ASP A 82 49.08 38.05 10.83
C ASP A 82 48.07 36.92 11.10
N CYS A 83 47.01 37.21 11.86
CA CYS A 83 45.94 36.24 12.13
C CYS A 83 45.05 35.95 10.91
N LYS A 84 45.10 36.78 9.87
CA LYS A 84 44.36 36.57 8.62
C LYS A 84 45.17 35.80 7.58
N ASN A 85 46.48 36.06 7.51
CA ASN A 85 47.31 35.61 6.38
C ASN A 85 48.15 34.35 6.67
N ARG A 86 48.36 33.99 7.94
CA ARG A 86 49.14 32.81 8.31
C ARG A 86 48.32 31.53 8.29
N ASN A 87 49.00 30.40 8.19
CA ASN A 87 48.38 29.08 8.20
C ASN A 87 47.53 28.85 9.47
N LYS A 88 46.39 28.19 9.29
CA LYS A 88 45.41 27.93 10.33
C LYS A 88 45.97 27.12 11.51
N ILE A 89 46.82 26.13 11.23
CA ILE A 89 47.47 25.28 12.25
C ILE A 89 48.49 26.10 13.05
N TYR A 90 49.25 26.97 12.39
CA TYR A 90 50.21 27.84 13.07
C TYR A 90 49.52 28.78 14.06
N LEU A 91 48.42 29.40 13.62
CA LEU A 91 47.63 30.33 14.44
C LEU A 91 46.97 29.63 15.63
N PHE A 92 46.51 28.40 15.45
CA PHE A 92 46.00 27.57 16.55
C PHE A 92 47.08 27.30 17.61
N VAL A 93 48.26 26.82 17.20
CA VAL A 93 49.37 26.54 18.13
C VAL A 93 49.83 27.83 18.84
N SER A 94 49.70 28.97 18.18
CA SER A 94 50.08 30.28 18.69
C SER A 94 48.95 31.01 19.45
N CYS A 95 47.79 30.38 19.68
CA CYS A 95 46.60 31.07 20.19
C CYS A 95 46.82 31.75 21.56
N LYS A 96 47.63 31.15 22.45
CA LYS A 96 47.99 31.76 23.75
C LYS A 96 48.68 33.10 23.59
N ARG A 97 49.64 33.15 22.66
CA ARG A 97 50.37 34.39 22.34
C ARG A 97 49.45 35.42 21.69
N ILE A 98 48.57 35.01 20.78
CA ILE A 98 47.59 35.90 20.15
C ILE A 98 46.64 36.51 21.20
N VAL A 99 46.17 35.71 22.16
CA VAL A 99 45.31 36.16 23.26
C VAL A 99 46.06 37.14 24.18
N GLU A 100 47.33 36.88 24.49
CA GLU A 100 48.19 37.80 25.25
C GLU A 100 48.42 39.13 24.49
N ASP A 101 48.66 39.07 23.18
CA ASP A 101 48.86 40.25 22.34
C ASP A 101 47.56 41.10 22.22
N LEU A 102 46.38 40.46 22.14
CA LEU A 102 45.08 41.13 22.17
C LEU A 102 44.81 41.83 23.52
N ASP A 103 45.13 41.16 24.63
CA ASP A 103 45.00 41.71 25.98
C ASP A 103 45.91 42.92 26.18
N ASN A 104 47.18 42.80 25.80
CA ASN A 104 48.16 43.88 25.85
C ASN A 104 47.73 45.08 24.99
N CYS A 105 47.30 44.83 23.74
CA CYS A 105 46.82 45.86 22.83
C CYS A 105 45.58 46.59 23.39
N THR A 106 44.60 45.84 23.91
CA THR A 106 43.38 46.41 24.51
C THR A 106 43.71 47.31 25.71
N LYS A 107 44.64 46.88 26.58
CA LYS A 107 45.09 47.65 27.74
C LYS A 107 45.85 48.91 27.34
N ASN A 108 46.71 48.83 26.32
CA ASN A 108 47.44 49.99 25.81
C ASN A 108 46.50 51.02 25.16
N ILE A 109 45.55 50.58 24.34
CA ILE A 109 44.54 51.45 23.74
C ILE A 109 43.72 52.15 24.84
N SER A 110 43.27 51.42 25.86
CA SER A 110 42.54 52.01 26.99
C SER A 110 43.37 53.08 27.73
N ARG A 111 44.67 52.81 27.95
CA ARG A 111 45.60 53.77 28.56
C ARG A 111 45.77 55.02 27.72
N VAL A 112 45.81 54.89 26.39
CA VAL A 112 45.86 56.04 25.47
C VAL A 112 44.55 56.83 25.50
N LEU A 113 43.39 56.16 25.50
CA LEU A 113 42.07 56.79 25.57
C LEU A 113 41.82 57.54 26.89
N SER A 114 42.41 57.07 27.99
CA SER A 114 42.35 57.78 29.27
C SER A 114 43.03 59.16 29.22
N ILE A 115 44.03 59.33 28.34
CA ILE A 115 44.67 60.65 28.09
C ILE A 115 43.67 61.58 27.39
N PHE A 116 42.88 61.08 26.44
CA PHE A 116 41.80 61.86 25.81
C PHE A 116 40.76 62.33 26.84
N ALA A 117 40.35 61.46 27.75
CA ALA A 117 39.37 61.80 28.78
C ALA A 117 39.88 62.83 29.81
N SER A 118 41.19 62.94 29.98
CA SER A 118 41.84 63.92 30.87
C SER A 118 42.11 65.29 30.21
N GLY A 119 42.09 65.35 28.87
CA GLY A 119 42.17 66.61 28.14
C GLY A 119 40.82 67.32 28.15
N SER A 120 40.77 68.62 28.44
CA SER A 120 39.54 69.43 28.34
C SER A 120 39.01 69.49 26.90
N LEU A 121 38.34 68.41 26.47
CA LEU A 121 37.58 68.28 25.24
C LEU A 121 36.29 69.08 25.37
N ASP A 122 35.95 69.90 24.36
CA ASP A 122 34.67 70.64 24.31
C ASP A 122 33.54 69.72 23.82
N VAL A 123 33.39 68.60 24.52
CA VAL A 123 32.50 67.49 24.19
C VAL A 123 31.39 67.42 25.25
N PRO A 124 30.14 67.07 24.90
CA PRO A 124 29.06 66.94 25.87
C PRO A 124 29.43 66.04 27.05
N ALA A 125 29.03 66.41 28.28
CA ALA A 125 29.38 65.69 29.51
C ALA A 125 29.04 64.19 29.45
N GLU A 126 27.91 63.85 28.82
CA GLU A 126 27.45 62.48 28.58
C GLU A 126 28.46 61.64 27.77
N ARG A 127 29.15 62.25 26.81
CA ARG A 127 30.14 61.58 25.94
C ARG A 127 31.49 61.41 26.62
N ASN A 128 31.90 62.36 27.47
CA ASN A 128 33.08 62.20 28.31
C ASN A 128 32.86 61.13 29.39
N GLU A 129 31.67 61.07 29.99
CA GLU A 129 31.29 60.00 30.92
C GLU A 129 31.27 58.63 30.23
N TRP A 130 30.74 58.57 29.00
CA TRP A 130 30.80 57.37 28.17
C TRP A 130 32.25 56.92 27.90
N LEU A 131 33.16 57.84 27.54
CA LEU A 131 34.58 57.52 27.29
C LEU A 131 35.26 56.99 28.57
N MET A 132 34.99 57.61 29.72
CA MET A 132 35.53 57.16 31.01
C MET A 132 35.02 55.76 31.39
N ASN A 133 33.73 55.48 31.14
CA ASN A 133 33.17 54.14 31.32
C ASN A 133 33.80 53.13 30.36
N LEU A 134 34.07 53.49 29.10
CA LEU A 134 34.76 52.63 28.14
C LEU A 134 36.19 52.32 28.61
N CYS A 135 36.96 53.33 29.03
CA CYS A 135 38.32 53.16 29.54
C CYS A 135 38.38 52.31 30.81
N LYS A 136 37.35 52.38 31.66
CA LYS A 136 37.22 51.53 32.86
C LYS A 136 36.88 50.08 32.50
N ASN A 137 36.03 49.86 31.50
CA ASN A 137 35.56 48.51 31.13
C ASN A 137 36.56 47.73 30.27
N MET A 138 37.34 48.40 29.40
CA MET A 138 38.28 47.73 28.48
C MET A 138 39.35 46.87 29.17
N PRO A 139 40.02 47.31 30.27
CA PRO A 139 41.04 46.52 30.97
C PRO A 139 40.50 45.31 31.74
N ASP A 140 39.20 45.31 32.08
CA ASP A 140 38.53 44.22 32.81
C ASP A 140 38.07 43.10 31.87
N VAL A 141 38.16 43.30 30.55
CA VAL A 141 37.85 42.30 29.54
C VAL A 141 38.91 41.22 29.58
N LYS A 142 38.48 39.98 29.82
CA LYS A 142 39.35 38.82 29.73
C LYS A 142 39.20 38.15 28.37
N TYR A 143 40.29 38.12 27.62
CA TYR A 143 40.46 37.23 26.48
C TYR A 143 40.98 35.88 27.01
N HIS A 144 40.43 34.78 26.51
CA HIS A 144 40.83 33.44 26.95
C HIS A 144 40.87 32.51 25.76
N VAL A 145 41.79 31.56 25.81
CA VAL A 145 41.76 30.36 24.97
C VAL A 145 40.62 29.48 25.45
N SER A 146 39.88 28.86 24.54
CA SER A 146 38.77 27.98 24.92
C SER A 146 39.27 26.72 25.64
N GLU A 147 38.42 26.10 26.46
CA GLU A 147 38.79 24.87 27.20
C GLU A 147 39.22 23.73 26.26
N VAL A 148 38.60 23.64 25.07
CA VAL A 148 38.91 22.65 24.04
C VAL A 148 40.30 22.89 23.43
N GLU A 149 40.61 24.14 23.09
CA GLU A 149 41.92 24.52 22.58
C GLU A 149 43.03 24.26 23.61
N GLU A 150 42.77 24.55 24.89
CA GLU A 150 43.71 24.31 25.98
C GLU A 150 43.99 22.81 26.19
N GLU A 151 42.96 21.95 26.12
CA GLU A 151 43.12 20.49 26.19
C GLU A 151 43.99 19.97 25.04
N ILE A 152 43.75 20.45 23.82
CA ILE A 152 44.51 20.03 22.63
C ILE A 152 45.96 20.49 22.75
N LEU A 153 46.23 21.74 23.17
CA LEU A 153 47.59 22.22 23.41
C LEU A 153 48.32 21.39 24.47
N GLN A 154 47.65 20.99 25.55
CA GLN A 154 48.24 20.09 26.56
C GLN A 154 48.57 18.72 25.98
N LYS A 155 47.73 18.18 25.08
CA LYS A 155 48.02 16.92 24.38
C LYS A 155 49.20 17.05 23.43
N ILE A 156 49.34 18.17 22.72
CA ILE A 156 50.53 18.44 21.90
C ILE A 156 51.77 18.39 22.79
N GLU A 157 51.79 19.12 23.90
CA GLU A 157 52.92 19.15 24.83
C GLU A 157 53.24 17.76 25.41
N THR A 158 52.22 16.99 25.79
CA THR A 158 52.39 15.62 26.27
C THR A 158 53.01 14.73 25.19
N GLY A 159 52.54 14.86 23.94
CA GLY A 159 53.09 14.15 22.78
C GLY A 159 54.55 14.48 22.49
N LEU A 160 54.94 15.75 22.65
CA LEU A 160 56.32 16.22 22.48
C LEU A 160 57.24 15.68 23.59
N VAL A 161 56.82 15.76 24.86
CA VAL A 161 57.59 15.27 26.01
C VAL A 161 57.80 13.76 25.94
N ASP A 162 56.74 13.01 25.60
CA ASP A 162 56.77 11.55 25.56
C ASP A 162 57.42 10.98 24.29
N ARG A 163 57.90 11.85 23.39
CA ARG A 163 58.39 11.51 22.03
C ARG A 163 57.46 10.52 21.35
N ASN A 164 56.17 10.84 21.33
CA ASN A 164 55.16 9.91 20.89
C ASN A 164 55.20 9.75 19.36
N ASN A 165 55.63 8.58 18.87
CA ASN A 165 55.63 8.25 17.44
C ASN A 165 54.40 7.43 17.02
N ASP A 166 53.37 7.35 17.87
CA ASP A 166 52.13 6.65 17.57
C ASP A 166 51.32 7.40 16.50
N ARG A 167 51.03 6.70 15.40
CA ARG A 167 50.29 7.26 14.27
C ARG A 167 48.84 7.55 14.58
N SER A 168 48.22 6.75 15.46
CA SER A 168 46.83 6.94 15.89
C SER A 168 46.72 8.19 16.76
N PHE A 169 47.69 8.41 17.64
CA PHE A 169 47.80 9.63 18.43
C PHE A 169 47.99 10.87 17.54
N ALA A 170 48.92 10.81 16.57
CA ALA A 170 49.12 11.90 15.62
C ALA A 170 47.87 12.19 14.77
N SER A 171 47.15 11.13 14.37
CA SER A 171 45.91 11.23 13.60
C SER A 171 44.76 11.85 14.42
N ASP A 172 44.53 11.41 15.65
CA ASP A 172 43.54 12.01 16.57
C ASP A 172 43.86 13.48 16.86
N LEU A 173 45.13 13.78 17.10
CA LEU A 173 45.57 15.15 17.37
C LEU A 173 45.32 16.08 16.17
N LEU A 174 45.64 15.62 14.95
CA LEU A 174 45.40 16.38 13.73
C LEU A 174 43.90 16.59 13.46
N VAL A 175 43.06 15.60 13.73
CA VAL A 175 41.60 15.73 13.60
C VAL A 175 41.06 16.79 14.54
N ARG A 176 41.46 16.75 15.82
CA ARG A 176 41.02 17.73 16.83
C ARG A 176 41.46 19.14 16.49
N ILE A 177 42.70 19.31 16.00
CA ILE A 177 43.19 20.61 15.49
C ILE A 177 42.34 21.05 14.30
N ALA A 178 42.12 20.18 13.31
CA ALA A 178 41.34 20.51 12.12
C ALA A 178 39.90 20.92 12.47
N GLU A 179 39.23 20.21 13.37
CA GLU A 179 37.87 20.55 13.85
C GLU A 179 37.84 21.89 14.57
N SER A 180 38.81 22.15 15.44
CA SER A 180 38.88 23.42 16.19
C SER A 180 39.10 24.66 15.31
N VAL A 181 39.73 24.49 14.14
CA VAL A 181 40.03 25.57 13.19
C VAL A 181 39.12 25.56 11.95
N GLY A 182 38.18 24.61 11.87
CA GLY A 182 37.26 24.47 10.75
C GLY A 182 37.93 24.09 9.43
N ILE A 183 38.91 23.18 9.46
CA ILE A 183 39.54 22.59 8.28
C ILE A 183 38.77 21.33 7.85
N GLU A 184 38.23 21.33 6.63
CA GLU A 184 37.50 20.20 6.08
C GLU A 184 38.40 18.98 5.83
N LEU A 185 37.81 17.78 5.84
CA LEU A 185 38.53 16.51 5.75
C LEU A 185 39.37 16.38 4.45
N SER A 186 38.90 16.97 3.35
CA SER A 186 39.57 17.05 2.05
C SER A 186 40.81 17.95 2.05
N GLU A 187 40.82 19.01 2.87
CA GLU A 187 41.84 20.05 2.88
C GLU A 187 42.94 19.82 3.94
N ARG A 188 42.76 18.85 4.83
CA ARG A 188 43.70 18.57 5.95
C ARG A 188 45.13 18.33 5.47
N LYS A 189 45.32 17.60 4.37
CA LYS A 189 46.67 17.34 3.83
C LYS A 189 47.30 18.59 3.25
N THR A 190 46.56 19.33 2.42
CA THR A 190 47.07 20.56 1.80
C THR A 190 47.40 21.62 2.84
N GLU A 191 46.54 21.78 3.86
CA GLU A 191 46.76 22.74 4.93
C GLU A 191 47.96 22.36 5.81
N PHE A 192 48.20 21.06 6.03
CA PHE A 192 49.37 20.58 6.76
C PHE A 192 50.68 20.75 5.97
N GLU A 193 50.69 20.49 4.66
CA GLU A 193 51.89 20.77 3.84
C GLU A 193 52.16 22.28 3.76
N ASN A 194 51.13 23.11 3.61
CA ASN A 194 51.27 24.56 3.68
C ASN A 194 51.83 25.03 5.04
N PHE A 195 51.39 24.40 6.14
CA PHE A 195 51.92 24.65 7.48
C PHE A 195 53.41 24.34 7.54
N LYS A 196 53.81 23.17 7.05
CA LYS A 196 55.21 22.75 6.99
C LYS A 196 56.07 23.71 6.16
N ASP A 197 55.61 24.08 4.96
CA ASP A 197 56.28 25.02 4.08
C ASP A 197 56.42 26.43 4.71
N GLU A 198 55.42 26.88 5.47
CA GLU A 198 55.49 28.14 6.20
C GLU A 198 56.54 28.07 7.33
N MET A 199 56.62 26.93 8.04
CA MET A 199 57.56 26.77 9.16
C MET A 199 59.02 26.79 8.70
N GLU A 200 59.31 26.24 7.52
CA GLU A 200 60.66 26.31 6.92
C GLU A 200 61.11 27.74 6.60
N ARG A 201 60.19 28.71 6.54
CA ARG A 201 60.46 30.12 6.18
C ARG A 201 60.58 31.05 7.40
N ILE A 202 60.35 30.58 8.63
CA ILE A 202 60.40 31.43 9.84
C ILE A 202 61.86 31.67 10.28
N GLU A 203 62.27 32.94 10.38
CA GLU A 203 63.65 33.34 10.76
C GLU A 203 63.93 33.30 12.28
N SER A 204 62.91 33.24 13.14
CA SER A 204 63.06 33.25 14.61
C SER A 204 63.52 31.89 15.16
N ARG A 205 64.69 31.85 15.83
CA ARG A 205 65.33 30.61 16.31
C ARG A 205 64.58 29.84 17.40
N THR A 206 63.81 30.50 18.27
CA THR A 206 63.16 29.84 19.41
C THR A 206 61.80 29.24 19.05
N ASP A 207 61.01 29.96 18.25
CA ASP A 207 59.69 29.49 17.80
C ASP A 207 59.83 28.41 16.72
N ALA A 208 60.84 28.52 15.85
CA ALA A 208 61.13 27.52 14.82
C ALA A 208 61.39 26.12 15.40
N SER A 209 62.20 26.01 16.45
CA SER A 209 62.55 24.69 17.02
C SER A 209 61.36 23.97 17.67
N ARG A 210 60.43 24.72 18.27
CA ARG A 210 59.20 24.14 18.84
C ARG A 210 58.24 23.71 17.72
N MET A 211 58.08 24.55 16.69
CA MET A 211 57.21 24.27 15.55
C MET A 211 57.72 23.08 14.72
N GLU A 212 59.03 22.94 14.51
CA GLU A 212 59.63 21.77 13.85
C GLU A 212 59.29 20.45 14.54
N GLN A 213 59.28 20.43 15.89
CA GLN A 213 58.92 19.22 16.64
C GLN A 213 57.43 18.90 16.51
N ILE A 214 56.56 19.92 16.44
CA ILE A 214 55.12 19.75 16.20
C ILE A 214 54.87 19.22 14.79
N VAL A 215 55.58 19.74 13.78
CA VAL A 215 55.54 19.22 12.40
C VAL A 215 55.94 17.75 12.39
N LEU A 216 57.01 17.36 13.08
CA LEU A 216 57.46 15.97 13.14
C LEU A 216 56.43 15.05 13.81
N LEU A 217 55.80 15.50 14.90
CA LEU A 217 54.75 14.76 15.61
C LEU A 217 53.54 14.51 14.70
N LEU A 218 53.03 15.56 14.05
CA LEU A 218 51.84 15.51 13.20
C LEU A 218 52.09 14.82 11.85
N SER A 219 53.33 14.84 11.34
CA SER A 219 53.70 14.17 10.08
C SER A 219 53.51 12.64 10.13
N ASN A 220 53.41 12.06 11.33
CA ASN A 220 53.16 10.63 11.52
C ASN A 220 51.68 10.23 11.37
N ALA A 221 50.76 11.19 11.17
CA ALA A 221 49.34 10.92 11.02
C ALA A 221 49.03 10.19 9.70
N ASP A 222 48.38 9.02 9.79
CA ASP A 222 48.01 8.23 8.60
C ASP A 222 46.97 8.95 7.73
N ILE A 223 46.19 9.88 8.31
CA ILE A 223 45.20 10.73 7.61
C ILE A 223 45.83 11.62 6.52
N LEU A 224 47.14 11.91 6.62
CA LEU A 224 47.88 12.69 5.63
C LEU A 224 48.33 11.86 4.42
N THR A 225 48.19 10.53 4.47
CA THR A 225 48.62 9.63 3.40
C THR A 225 47.47 9.27 2.46
N THR A 226 47.64 9.52 1.17
CA THR A 226 46.64 9.13 0.16
C THR A 226 46.62 7.61 -0.04
N PRO A 227 45.51 7.01 -0.49
CA PRO A 227 45.45 5.57 -0.78
C PRO A 227 46.56 5.09 -1.72
N LYS A 228 46.89 5.89 -2.75
CA LYS A 228 47.99 5.61 -3.69
C LYS A 228 49.36 5.62 -3.00
N GLU A 229 49.60 6.55 -2.08
CA GLU A 229 50.85 6.59 -1.31
C GLU A 229 50.95 5.43 -0.32
N LYS A 230 49.83 5.04 0.32
CA LYS A 230 49.77 3.84 1.18
C LYS A 230 50.13 2.58 0.39
N GLU A 231 49.54 2.42 -0.79
CA GLU A 231 49.82 1.32 -1.70
C GLU A 231 51.29 1.31 -2.16
N MET A 232 51.82 2.47 -2.56
CA MET A 232 53.23 2.60 -2.95
C MET A 232 54.18 2.26 -1.78
N LYS A 233 53.90 2.76 -0.57
CA LYS A 233 54.68 2.44 0.65
C LYS A 233 54.61 0.95 0.97
N TYR A 234 53.42 0.35 0.87
CA TYR A 234 53.22 -1.07 1.06
C TYR A 234 54.07 -1.88 0.09
N PHE A 235 53.95 -1.66 -1.22
CA PHE A 235 54.71 -2.41 -2.22
C PHE A 235 56.21 -2.17 -2.15
N THR A 236 56.64 -0.95 -1.84
CA THR A 236 58.07 -0.64 -1.62
C THR A 236 58.62 -1.47 -0.46
N LYS A 237 57.93 -1.47 0.69
CA LYS A 237 58.32 -2.28 1.84
C LYS A 237 58.25 -3.77 1.49
N ARG A 238 57.12 -4.24 0.95
CA ARG A 238 56.87 -5.64 0.60
C ARG A 238 57.90 -6.20 -0.39
N ASN A 239 58.27 -5.45 -1.42
CA ASN A 239 59.25 -5.88 -2.43
C ASN A 239 60.69 -5.91 -1.89
N SER A 240 60.98 -5.13 -0.85
CA SER A 240 62.25 -5.20 -0.11
C SER A 240 62.36 -6.46 0.78
N LEU A 241 61.25 -7.14 1.07
CA LEU A 241 61.22 -8.33 1.91
C LEU A 241 61.52 -9.60 1.11
N GLY A 242 62.26 -10.53 1.74
CA GLY A 242 62.40 -11.89 1.23
C GLY A 242 61.13 -12.73 1.38
N ARG A 243 61.16 -13.99 0.90
CA ARG A 243 60.03 -14.93 0.97
C ARG A 243 59.93 -15.74 2.27
N LYS A 244 60.96 -15.69 3.12
CA LYS A 244 61.05 -16.50 4.34
C LYS A 244 60.51 -15.74 5.55
N LEU A 245 59.70 -16.42 6.36
CA LEU A 245 59.30 -15.97 7.70
C LEU A 245 60.52 -15.95 8.62
N LEU A 246 60.62 -14.90 9.44
CA LEU A 246 61.70 -14.77 10.42
C LEU A 246 61.22 -15.22 11.80
N GLU A 247 62.05 -15.97 12.51
CA GLU A 247 61.80 -16.29 13.92
C GLU A 247 61.92 -15.03 14.79
N PRO A 248 61.21 -14.96 15.93
CA PRO A 248 61.36 -13.84 16.86
C PRO A 248 62.79 -13.78 17.40
N LEU A 249 63.34 -12.58 17.58
CA LEU A 249 64.64 -12.44 18.23
C LEU A 249 64.54 -12.89 19.70
N PRO A 250 65.61 -13.44 20.30
CA PRO A 250 65.61 -13.81 21.71
C PRO A 250 65.21 -12.66 22.65
N SER A 251 65.53 -11.42 22.28
CA SER A 251 65.15 -10.21 23.00
C SER A 251 63.66 -9.90 23.01
N PHE A 252 62.87 -10.54 22.15
CA PHE A 252 61.42 -10.34 22.07
C PHE A 252 60.65 -11.18 23.09
N TYR A 253 61.28 -12.21 23.65
CA TYR A 253 60.64 -13.10 24.61
C TYR A 253 60.68 -12.51 26.02
N CYS A 254 59.54 -12.52 26.70
CA CYS A 254 59.44 -12.16 28.10
C CYS A 254 60.14 -13.23 28.94
N PRO A 255 61.07 -12.86 29.85
CA PRO A 255 61.76 -13.84 30.69
C PRO A 255 60.87 -14.58 31.70
N ILE A 256 59.67 -14.06 31.99
CA ILE A 256 58.71 -14.69 32.91
C ILE A 256 57.78 -15.65 32.16
N THR A 257 57.15 -15.19 31.08
CA THR A 257 56.15 -15.98 30.36
C THR A 257 56.74 -16.89 29.30
N ALA A 258 57.99 -16.63 28.88
CA ALA A 258 58.64 -17.26 27.73
C ALA A 258 57.89 -17.07 26.39
N ASP A 259 56.96 -16.10 26.33
CA ASP A 259 56.21 -15.72 25.14
C ASP A 259 56.72 -14.38 24.57
N VAL A 260 56.48 -14.14 23.28
CA VAL A 260 56.79 -12.85 22.64
C VAL A 260 55.97 -11.74 23.30
N MET A 261 56.67 -10.70 23.78
CA MET A 261 56.05 -9.57 24.47
C MET A 261 55.06 -8.83 23.57
N VAL A 262 53.95 -8.39 24.17
CA VAL A 262 52.93 -7.53 23.56
C VAL A 262 53.10 -6.10 24.09
N ASP A 263 53.29 -5.95 25.41
CA ASP A 263 53.53 -4.66 26.06
C ASP A 263 54.84 -4.70 26.87
N PRO A 264 56.00 -4.54 26.17
CA PRO A 264 57.30 -4.64 26.82
C PRO A 264 57.55 -3.45 27.75
N VAL A 265 57.82 -3.73 29.03
CA VAL A 265 58.20 -2.75 30.05
C VAL A 265 59.59 -3.01 30.60
N GLU A 266 60.43 -1.97 30.58
CA GLU A 266 61.75 -1.97 31.16
C GLU A 266 61.69 -1.67 32.66
N THR A 267 62.46 -2.43 33.42
CA THR A 267 62.62 -2.28 34.87
C THR A 267 63.82 -1.41 35.20
N SER A 268 63.93 -0.91 36.43
CA SER A 268 65.15 -0.25 36.93
C SER A 268 66.42 -1.13 36.86
N SER A 269 66.25 -2.43 36.68
CA SER A 269 67.34 -3.40 36.49
C SER A 269 67.85 -3.50 35.04
N GLY A 270 67.27 -2.74 34.10
CA GLY A 270 67.65 -2.75 32.68
C GLY A 270 67.10 -3.93 31.88
N HIS A 271 66.25 -4.76 32.49
CA HIS A 271 65.58 -5.88 31.82
C HIS A 271 64.14 -5.54 31.46
N THR A 272 63.70 -6.06 30.32
CA THR A 272 62.35 -5.85 29.78
C THR A 272 61.50 -7.10 29.97
N PHE A 273 60.25 -6.90 30.39
CA PHE A 273 59.27 -7.96 30.65
C PHE A 273 57.93 -7.59 30.02
N GLU A 274 57.04 -8.58 29.86
CA GLU A 274 55.63 -8.31 29.58
C GLU A 274 54.99 -7.61 30.78
N ARG A 275 54.29 -6.48 30.56
CA ARG A 275 53.68 -5.67 31.61
C ARG A 275 52.83 -6.51 32.56
N ALA A 276 51.89 -7.26 32.01
CA ALA A 276 50.96 -8.06 32.82
C ALA A 276 51.71 -9.08 33.70
N ALA A 277 52.79 -9.65 33.18
CA ALA A 277 53.57 -10.65 33.90
C ALA A 277 54.39 -10.06 35.05
N ILE A 278 55.06 -8.92 34.82
CA ILE A 278 55.87 -8.28 35.87
C ILE A 278 55.01 -7.57 36.91
N GLU A 279 53.87 -6.99 36.51
CA GLU A 279 52.93 -6.40 37.47
C GLU A 279 52.33 -7.47 38.36
N LYS A 280 51.91 -8.61 37.80
CA LYS A 280 51.45 -9.76 38.59
C LYS A 280 52.53 -10.26 39.54
N TRP A 281 53.77 -10.41 39.07
CA TRP A 281 54.91 -10.79 39.91
C TRP A 281 55.07 -9.87 41.13
N LEU A 282 54.96 -8.56 40.94
CA LEU A 282 55.03 -7.56 42.01
C LEU A 282 53.80 -7.62 42.94
N SER A 283 52.61 -7.83 42.37
CA SER A 283 51.35 -7.98 43.13
C SER A 283 51.31 -9.23 43.99
N ASP A 284 51.99 -10.30 43.58
CA ASP A 284 52.13 -11.54 44.36
C ASP A 284 53.09 -11.39 45.56
N GLY A 285 53.53 -10.17 45.88
CA GLY A 285 54.32 -9.83 47.05
C GLY A 285 55.84 -9.84 46.83
N ASN A 286 56.30 -10.09 45.60
CA ASN A 286 57.72 -10.02 45.27
C ASN A 286 58.16 -8.56 45.12
N ASN A 287 59.30 -8.19 45.71
CA ASN A 287 59.89 -6.86 45.61
C ASN A 287 61.27 -6.86 44.95
N LEU A 288 61.64 -7.97 44.31
CA LEU A 288 62.91 -8.15 43.60
C LEU A 288 62.68 -8.48 42.13
N CYS A 289 63.59 -8.05 41.26
CA CYS A 289 63.60 -8.41 39.85
C CYS A 289 63.76 -9.93 39.67
N PRO A 290 62.94 -10.60 38.85
CA PRO A 290 63.01 -12.05 38.61
C PRO A 290 64.38 -12.56 38.12
N LEU A 291 65.14 -11.71 37.41
CA LEU A 291 66.42 -12.09 36.81
C LEU A 291 67.62 -11.70 37.68
N THR A 292 67.67 -10.45 38.15
CA THR A 292 68.85 -9.88 38.82
C THR A 292 68.75 -9.88 40.33
N LYS A 293 67.56 -10.19 40.89
CA LYS A 293 67.25 -10.12 42.33
C LYS A 293 67.47 -8.73 42.94
N THR A 294 67.48 -7.67 42.14
CA THR A 294 67.59 -6.28 42.61
C THR A 294 66.22 -5.73 43.06
N PRO A 295 66.15 -4.85 44.07
CA PRO A 295 64.88 -4.25 44.51
C PRO A 295 64.12 -3.57 43.36
N LEU A 296 62.85 -3.90 43.20
CA LEU A 296 61.98 -3.44 42.13
C LEU A 296 60.64 -2.97 42.69
N SER A 297 60.20 -1.77 42.29
CA SER A 297 58.89 -1.21 42.66
C SER A 297 58.01 -1.01 41.43
N ARG A 298 56.69 -1.03 41.60
CA ARG A 298 55.74 -0.79 40.50
C ARG A 298 55.95 0.57 39.81
N SER A 299 56.37 1.58 40.57
CA SER A 299 56.69 2.92 40.06
C SER A 299 57.96 2.98 39.19
N SER A 300 58.76 1.91 39.15
CA SER A 300 60.00 1.84 38.37
C SER A 300 59.84 1.24 36.97
N LEU A 301 58.64 0.76 36.63
CA LEU A 301 58.33 0.19 35.31
C LEU A 301 58.16 1.30 34.28
N ARG A 302 58.95 1.24 33.20
CA ARG A 302 58.89 2.20 32.09
C ARG A 302 58.54 1.47 30.79
N PRO A 303 57.61 1.96 29.96
CA PRO A 303 57.33 1.34 28.66
C PRO A 303 58.58 1.33 27.77
N ASN A 304 58.95 0.16 27.24
CA ASN A 304 60.02 0.02 26.26
C ASN A 304 59.46 0.15 24.84
N LYS A 305 59.14 1.38 24.45
CA LYS A 305 58.50 1.70 23.16
C LYS A 305 59.32 1.22 21.96
N THR A 306 60.65 1.32 22.01
CA THR A 306 61.56 0.90 20.93
C THR A 306 61.51 -0.60 20.70
N LEU A 307 61.51 -1.41 21.76
CA LEU A 307 61.37 -2.86 21.64
C LEU A 307 59.98 -3.24 21.15
N GLY A 308 58.94 -2.57 21.66
CA GLY A 308 57.56 -2.74 21.18
C GLY A 308 57.43 -2.54 19.68
N GLN A 309 57.98 -1.42 19.17
CA GLN A 309 58.01 -1.11 17.73
C GLN A 309 58.79 -2.17 16.94
N SER A 310 59.93 -2.64 17.45
CA SER A 310 60.72 -3.68 16.77
C SER A 310 59.97 -5.01 16.66
N ILE A 311 59.25 -5.40 17.72
CA ILE A 311 58.39 -6.59 17.74
C ILE A 311 57.25 -6.42 16.74
N GLU A 312 56.61 -5.26 16.71
CA GLU A 312 55.51 -4.96 15.79
C GLU A 312 55.96 -4.95 14.33
N GLU A 313 57.11 -4.34 14.01
CA GLU A 313 57.69 -4.37 12.68
C GLU A 313 58.00 -5.80 12.22
N TRP A 314 58.52 -6.64 13.11
CA TRP A 314 58.76 -8.06 12.84
C TRP A 314 57.44 -8.81 12.58
N LYS A 315 56.40 -8.59 13.40
CA LYS A 315 55.06 -9.16 13.20
C LYS A 315 54.49 -8.74 11.84
N ASN A 316 54.49 -7.44 11.55
CA ASN A 316 54.01 -6.86 10.30
C ASN A 316 54.74 -7.43 9.09
N ARG A 317 56.08 -7.56 9.18
CA ARG A 317 56.90 -8.18 8.14
C ARG A 317 56.47 -9.62 7.84
N ASN A 318 56.30 -10.43 8.88
CA ASN A 318 55.88 -11.82 8.72
C ASN A 318 54.45 -11.94 8.20
N THR A 319 53.54 -11.05 8.64
CA THR A 319 52.17 -10.99 8.12
C THR A 319 52.14 -10.64 6.63
N MET A 320 52.89 -9.63 6.17
CA MET A 320 52.99 -9.27 4.74
C MET A 320 53.46 -10.45 3.88
N ILE A 321 54.45 -11.21 4.34
CA ILE A 321 54.92 -12.41 3.63
C ILE A 321 53.86 -13.50 3.63
N SER A 322 53.22 -13.72 4.77
CA SER A 322 52.16 -14.73 4.92
C SER A 322 50.98 -14.44 3.99
N ILE A 323 50.57 -13.17 3.90
CA ILE A 323 49.51 -12.74 2.98
C ILE A 323 49.90 -13.09 1.55
N THR A 324 51.11 -12.82 1.07
CA THR A 324 51.44 -13.19 -0.30
C THR A 324 51.64 -14.70 -0.49
N SER A 325 52.14 -15.43 0.51
CA SER A 325 52.37 -16.88 0.40
C SER A 325 51.07 -17.67 0.35
N MET A 326 50.01 -17.18 1.00
CA MET A 326 48.67 -17.81 0.96
C MET A 326 47.99 -17.70 -0.41
N LYS A 327 48.42 -16.79 -1.28
CA LYS A 327 47.76 -16.54 -2.57
C LYS A 327 47.75 -17.77 -3.48
N PRO A 328 48.89 -18.45 -3.76
CA PRO A 328 48.89 -19.71 -4.51
C PRO A 328 48.17 -20.85 -3.78
N GLU A 329 48.21 -20.91 -2.45
CA GLU A 329 47.52 -21.94 -1.66
C GLU A 329 46.00 -21.84 -1.81
N ILE A 330 45.46 -20.61 -1.82
CA ILE A 330 44.03 -20.33 -2.00
C ILE A 330 43.56 -20.59 -3.45
N GLN A 331 44.48 -20.56 -4.40
CA GLN A 331 44.23 -20.89 -5.81
C GLN A 331 44.56 -22.36 -6.14
N SER A 332 44.90 -23.17 -5.14
CA SER A 332 45.20 -24.59 -5.30
C SER A 332 43.96 -25.38 -5.73
N SER A 333 44.20 -26.55 -6.35
CA SER A 333 43.15 -27.52 -6.62
C SER A 333 42.76 -28.34 -5.39
N ASP A 334 43.57 -28.30 -4.32
CA ASP A 334 43.30 -29.00 -3.07
C ASP A 334 42.35 -28.19 -2.17
N GLU A 335 41.12 -28.67 -1.98
CA GLU A 335 40.10 -27.97 -1.20
C GLU A 335 40.44 -27.88 0.31
N GLU A 336 41.29 -28.76 0.86
CA GLU A 336 41.72 -28.67 2.27
C GLU A 336 42.80 -27.61 2.46
N GLU A 337 43.72 -27.50 1.50
CA GLU A 337 44.73 -26.44 1.46
C GLU A 337 44.05 -25.06 1.33
N VAL A 338 43.08 -24.95 0.42
CA VAL A 338 42.28 -23.74 0.23
C VAL A 338 41.54 -23.36 1.52
N LEU A 339 40.91 -24.32 2.20
CA LEU A 339 40.21 -24.05 3.46
C LEU A 339 41.16 -23.54 4.54
N CYS A 340 42.29 -24.21 4.76
CA CYS A 340 43.26 -23.83 5.79
C CYS A 340 43.80 -22.41 5.57
N SER A 341 44.08 -22.03 4.33
CA SER A 341 44.61 -20.70 4.00
C SER A 341 43.54 -19.61 4.06
N ILE A 342 42.28 -19.92 3.70
CA ILE A 342 41.15 -18.99 3.87
C ILE A 342 40.83 -18.75 5.36
N GLU A 343 40.87 -19.77 6.21
CA GLU A 343 40.68 -19.63 7.66
C GLU A 343 41.72 -18.69 8.28
N LYS A 344 43.00 -18.86 7.89
CA LYS A 344 44.09 -17.96 8.30
C LYS A 344 43.85 -16.54 7.80
N LEU A 345 43.47 -16.38 6.53
CA LEU A 345 43.20 -15.06 5.93
C LEU A 345 42.04 -14.35 6.64
N ARG A 346 40.97 -15.07 6.96
CA ARG A 346 39.86 -14.54 7.77
C ARG A 346 40.34 -14.06 9.13
N GLY A 347 41.15 -14.86 9.82
CA GLY A 347 41.73 -14.47 11.11
C GLY A 347 42.58 -13.21 11.02
N LEU A 348 43.24 -12.92 9.89
CA LEU A 348 43.96 -11.67 9.68
C LEU A 348 43.01 -10.46 9.53
N CYS A 349 41.92 -10.62 8.77
CA CYS A 349 40.90 -9.58 8.60
C CYS A 349 40.24 -9.15 9.92
N GLU A 350 39.98 -10.10 10.81
CA GLU A 350 39.34 -9.87 12.11
C GLU A 350 40.29 -9.19 13.12
N ARG A 351 41.61 -9.33 12.96
CA ARG A 351 42.62 -8.84 13.91
C ARG A 351 43.01 -7.37 13.72
N SER A 352 43.03 -6.87 12.48
CA SER A 352 43.55 -5.54 12.19
C SER A 352 43.02 -4.97 10.89
N GLU A 353 42.67 -3.69 10.90
CA GLU A 353 42.27 -2.94 9.70
C GLU A 353 43.42 -2.82 8.70
N LEU A 354 44.65 -2.69 9.21
CA LEU A 354 45.87 -2.65 8.41
C LEU A 354 46.05 -3.93 7.58
N HIS A 355 45.70 -5.09 8.15
CA HIS A 355 45.73 -6.35 7.41
C HIS A 355 44.66 -6.39 6.32
N ARG A 356 43.46 -5.81 6.56
CA ARG A 356 42.42 -5.68 5.54
C ARG A 356 42.92 -4.83 4.37
N GLU A 357 43.58 -3.70 4.63
CA GLU A 357 44.20 -2.87 3.60
C GLU A 357 45.22 -3.66 2.76
N TRP A 358 46.11 -4.43 3.40
CA TRP A 358 47.12 -5.23 2.68
C TRP A 358 46.51 -6.35 1.84
N ILE A 359 45.47 -7.01 2.34
CA ILE A 359 44.74 -8.06 1.61
C ILE A 359 44.09 -7.46 0.35
N VAL A 360 43.54 -6.25 0.45
CA VAL A 360 42.99 -5.54 -0.71
C VAL A 360 44.10 -5.18 -1.72
N MET A 361 45.23 -4.62 -1.26
CA MET A 361 46.37 -4.28 -2.12
C MET A 361 46.96 -5.51 -2.81
N GLU A 362 46.93 -6.69 -2.18
CA GLU A 362 47.39 -7.96 -2.75
C GLU A 362 46.36 -8.61 -3.69
N GLU A 363 45.31 -7.90 -4.10
CA GLU A 363 44.30 -8.34 -5.09
C GLU A 363 43.57 -9.64 -4.69
N TYR A 364 43.19 -9.74 -3.41
CA TYR A 364 42.41 -10.89 -2.92
C TYR A 364 40.93 -10.83 -3.26
N ILE A 365 40.33 -9.64 -3.42
CA ILE A 365 38.88 -9.49 -3.67
C ILE A 365 38.42 -10.37 -4.86
N PRO A 366 39.06 -10.34 -6.06
CA PRO A 366 38.64 -11.20 -7.17
C PRO A 366 38.73 -12.69 -6.87
N ILE A 367 39.76 -13.11 -6.12
CA ILE A 367 40.02 -14.52 -5.77
C ILE A 367 38.94 -15.03 -4.81
N ILE A 368 38.68 -14.27 -3.75
CA ILE A 368 37.68 -14.64 -2.73
C ILE A 368 36.26 -14.62 -3.32
N THR A 369 35.94 -13.66 -4.20
CA THR A 369 34.66 -13.64 -4.91
C THR A 369 34.48 -14.89 -5.79
N GLY A 370 35.54 -15.36 -6.47
CA GLY A 370 35.50 -16.60 -7.25
C GLY A 370 35.21 -17.84 -6.40
N LEU A 371 35.68 -17.87 -5.16
CA LEU A 371 35.50 -18.98 -4.22
C LEU A 371 34.08 -19.14 -3.70
N LEU A 372 33.19 -18.15 -3.91
CA LEU A 372 31.75 -18.30 -3.65
C LEU A 372 31.10 -19.38 -4.53
N SER A 373 31.76 -19.78 -5.62
CA SER A 373 31.35 -20.89 -6.49
C SER A 373 31.88 -22.27 -6.06
N ALA A 374 32.71 -22.34 -5.00
CA ALA A 374 33.33 -23.58 -4.53
C ALA A 374 32.30 -24.64 -4.08
N LYS A 375 32.67 -25.91 -4.19
CA LYS A 375 31.81 -27.04 -3.77
C LYS A 375 31.68 -27.13 -2.26
N LYS A 376 32.79 -26.98 -1.54
CA LYS A 376 32.86 -27.02 -0.08
C LYS A 376 32.17 -25.81 0.56
N ARG A 377 31.32 -26.06 1.57
CA ARG A 377 30.50 -25.03 2.22
C ARG A 377 31.35 -24.09 3.05
N GLU A 378 32.28 -24.65 3.80
CA GLU A 378 33.17 -23.95 4.72
C GLU A 378 33.95 -22.87 3.96
N VAL A 379 34.50 -23.22 2.79
CA VAL A 379 35.19 -22.27 1.89
C VAL A 379 34.30 -21.09 1.52
N ARG A 380 33.03 -21.34 1.16
CA ARG A 380 32.08 -20.25 0.81
C ARG A 380 31.71 -19.38 2.01
N VAL A 381 31.46 -20.00 3.17
CA VAL A 381 31.13 -19.31 4.42
C VAL A 381 32.28 -18.38 4.84
N HIS A 382 33.52 -18.87 4.83
CA HIS A 382 34.67 -18.04 5.13
C HIS A 382 34.90 -16.95 4.07
N SER A 383 34.65 -17.25 2.80
CA SER A 383 34.74 -16.26 1.71
C SER A 383 33.74 -15.12 1.90
N LEU A 384 32.47 -15.42 2.23
CA LEU A 384 31.44 -14.42 2.54
C LEU A 384 31.85 -13.56 3.74
N ALA A 385 32.36 -14.17 4.81
CA ALA A 385 32.80 -13.45 6.01
C ALA A 385 33.99 -12.50 5.72
N ILE A 386 34.95 -12.93 4.89
CA ILE A 386 36.07 -12.09 4.45
C ILE A 386 35.54 -10.91 3.62
N LEU A 387 34.70 -11.17 2.61
CA LEU A 387 34.14 -10.10 1.77
C LEU A 387 33.33 -9.10 2.58
N TYR A 388 32.53 -9.57 3.55
CA TYR A 388 31.80 -8.71 4.49
C TYR A 388 32.76 -7.82 5.28
N SER A 389 33.82 -8.41 5.84
CA SER A 389 34.83 -7.67 6.62
C SER A 389 35.57 -6.63 5.77
N LEU A 390 35.81 -6.91 4.49
CA LEU A 390 36.43 -5.97 3.56
C LEU A 390 35.47 -4.86 3.10
N ALA A 391 34.16 -5.14 3.04
CA ALA A 391 33.14 -4.19 2.61
C ALA A 391 32.72 -3.20 3.72
N LYS A 392 32.70 -3.64 4.98
CA LYS A 392 32.13 -2.91 6.13
C LYS A 392 32.64 -1.47 6.27
N ASP A 393 33.94 -1.26 6.07
CA ASP A 393 34.62 0.02 6.37
C ASP A 393 35.13 0.75 5.11
N SER A 394 34.73 0.34 3.89
CA SER A 394 35.28 0.93 2.65
C SER A 394 34.28 0.93 1.49
N GLU A 395 33.87 2.14 1.06
CA GLU A 395 33.02 2.33 -0.14
C GLU A 395 33.69 1.82 -1.43
N ASP A 396 35.00 2.04 -1.57
CA ASP A 396 35.76 1.55 -2.73
C ASP A 396 35.75 0.01 -2.78
N ASN A 397 35.86 -0.65 -1.63
CA ASN A 397 35.80 -2.11 -1.59
C ASN A 397 34.41 -2.65 -1.95
N LYS A 398 33.33 -1.98 -1.54
CA LYS A 398 31.95 -2.36 -1.92
C LYS A 398 31.80 -2.39 -3.44
N GLU A 399 32.28 -1.33 -4.10
CA GLU A 399 32.28 -1.25 -5.56
C GLU A 399 33.20 -2.30 -6.21
N ARG A 400 34.41 -2.50 -5.68
CA ARG A 400 35.33 -3.53 -6.19
C ARG A 400 34.74 -4.93 -6.12
N ILE A 401 34.10 -5.29 -4.99
CA ILE A 401 33.45 -6.59 -4.80
C ILE A 401 32.33 -6.78 -5.83
N ALA A 402 31.51 -5.75 -6.04
CA ALA A 402 30.44 -5.79 -7.02
C ALA A 402 30.97 -5.86 -8.47
N LYS A 403 32.06 -5.15 -8.80
CA LYS A 403 32.59 -5.01 -10.17
C LYS A 403 33.61 -6.10 -10.58
N VAL A 404 33.94 -7.07 -9.72
CA VAL A 404 34.92 -8.14 -10.05
C VAL A 404 34.60 -8.81 -11.39
N ASN A 405 33.34 -9.20 -11.59
CA ASN A 405 32.80 -9.75 -12.82
C ASN A 405 31.27 -9.65 -12.79
N ASP A 406 30.61 -9.82 -13.94
CA ASP A 406 29.14 -9.74 -14.04
C ASP A 406 28.39 -10.77 -13.17
N SER A 407 29.09 -11.77 -12.65
CA SER A 407 28.52 -12.86 -11.83
C SER A 407 28.79 -12.72 -10.33
N SER A 408 29.52 -11.70 -9.87
CA SER A 408 29.94 -11.53 -8.48
C SER A 408 28.74 -11.52 -7.52
N ILE A 409 27.80 -10.60 -7.77
CA ILE A 409 26.54 -10.46 -7.07
C ILE A 409 25.69 -11.73 -7.23
N THR A 410 25.70 -12.35 -8.40
CA THR A 410 24.96 -13.61 -8.63
C THR A 410 25.45 -14.74 -7.73
N TYR A 411 26.76 -14.85 -7.47
CA TYR A 411 27.29 -15.84 -6.53
C TYR A 411 26.91 -15.56 -5.07
N ILE A 412 26.86 -14.28 -4.70
CA ILE A 412 26.37 -13.85 -3.38
C ILE A 412 24.88 -14.20 -3.27
N VAL A 413 24.04 -13.78 -4.22
CA VAL A 413 22.60 -14.08 -4.24
C VAL A 413 22.32 -15.58 -4.24
N ARG A 414 23.10 -16.38 -4.96
CA ARG A 414 22.98 -17.86 -4.93
C ARG A 414 23.22 -18.44 -3.54
N SER A 415 24.02 -17.76 -2.70
CA SER A 415 24.30 -18.18 -1.32
C SER A 415 23.14 -17.90 -0.37
N LEU A 416 22.24 -16.96 -0.68
CA LEU A 416 20.97 -16.75 0.04
C LEU A 416 20.06 -17.98 -0.02
N ALA A 417 20.02 -18.67 -1.15
CA ALA A 417 19.15 -19.84 -1.35
C ALA A 417 19.71 -21.14 -0.71
N ARG A 418 20.80 -21.06 0.06
CA ARG A 418 21.45 -22.21 0.70
C ARG A 418 21.03 -22.33 2.18
N ARG A 419 21.88 -22.94 3.02
CA ARG A 419 21.58 -23.15 4.45
C ARG A 419 21.59 -21.83 5.21
N VAL A 420 20.91 -21.82 6.37
CA VAL A 420 20.66 -20.62 7.20
C VAL A 420 21.93 -19.82 7.49
N ASP A 421 23.02 -20.46 7.92
CA ASP A 421 24.28 -19.77 8.25
C ASP A 421 24.96 -19.11 7.05
N GLU A 422 24.96 -19.78 5.89
CA GLU A 422 25.51 -19.24 4.65
C GLU A 422 24.61 -18.12 4.10
N SER A 423 23.29 -18.31 4.20
CA SER A 423 22.28 -17.30 3.83
C SER A 423 22.43 -16.03 4.67
N MET A 424 22.60 -16.16 5.98
CA MET A 424 22.75 -14.99 6.88
C MET A 424 24.01 -14.18 6.57
N LEU A 425 25.16 -14.82 6.35
CA LEU A 425 26.38 -14.11 5.95
C LEU A 425 26.23 -13.44 4.58
N SER A 426 25.57 -14.11 3.64
CA SER A 426 25.26 -13.53 2.34
C SER A 426 24.34 -12.32 2.46
N LEU A 427 23.36 -12.37 3.36
CA LEU A 427 22.41 -11.29 3.59
C LEU A 427 23.09 -10.08 4.25
N GLN A 428 23.96 -10.32 5.24
CA GLN A 428 24.79 -9.29 5.87
C GLN A 428 25.73 -8.63 4.85
N LEU A 429 26.36 -9.41 3.96
CA LEU A 429 27.18 -8.87 2.88
C LEU A 429 26.34 -8.02 1.92
N LEU A 430 25.17 -8.51 1.47
CA LEU A 430 24.29 -7.74 0.59
C LEU A 430 23.80 -6.45 1.25
N LEU A 431 23.55 -6.47 2.56
CA LEU A 431 23.19 -5.27 3.31
C LEU A 431 24.31 -4.24 3.25
N GLU A 432 25.55 -4.62 3.57
CA GLU A 432 26.69 -3.69 3.48
C GLU A 432 26.92 -3.16 2.06
N LEU A 433 26.80 -4.03 1.06
CA LEU A 433 26.93 -3.66 -0.35
C LEU A 433 25.81 -2.71 -0.79
N SER A 434 24.56 -2.94 -0.33
CA SER A 434 23.39 -2.13 -0.67
C SER A 434 23.49 -0.69 -0.15
N ARG A 435 24.37 -0.40 0.82
CA ARG A 435 24.60 0.97 1.29
C ARG A 435 25.25 1.84 0.20
N SER A 436 26.00 1.25 -0.73
CA SER A 436 26.63 1.96 -1.85
C SER A 436 25.66 2.17 -3.03
N ASN A 437 25.51 3.41 -3.49
CA ASN A 437 24.58 3.77 -4.56
C ASN A 437 24.85 3.00 -5.87
N GLY A 438 26.12 2.87 -6.27
CA GLY A 438 26.50 2.19 -7.51
C GLY A 438 26.24 0.68 -7.48
N VAL A 439 26.19 0.08 -6.30
CA VAL A 439 26.01 -1.37 -6.13
C VAL A 439 24.54 -1.78 -6.05
N ARG A 440 23.66 -0.89 -5.57
CA ARG A 440 22.20 -1.13 -5.50
C ARG A 440 21.61 -1.56 -6.85
N GLU A 441 22.04 -0.92 -7.94
CA GLU A 441 21.59 -1.24 -9.29
C GLU A 441 22.03 -2.66 -9.72
N MET A 442 23.25 -3.04 -9.36
CA MET A 442 23.80 -4.36 -9.66
C MET A 442 23.11 -5.47 -8.86
N ILE A 443 22.80 -5.21 -7.58
CA ILE A 443 22.03 -6.13 -6.72
C ILE A 443 20.62 -6.34 -7.28
N GLY A 444 19.93 -5.25 -7.64
CA GLY A 444 18.58 -5.33 -8.17
C GLY A 444 18.46 -6.07 -9.50
N ARG A 445 19.47 -5.93 -10.37
CA ARG A 445 19.55 -6.66 -11.66
C ARG A 445 19.87 -8.14 -11.53
N ALA A 446 20.40 -8.58 -10.38
CA ALA A 446 20.76 -9.97 -10.19
C ALA A 446 19.51 -10.86 -10.19
N GLN A 447 19.47 -11.81 -11.12
CA GLN A 447 18.30 -12.65 -11.36
C GLN A 447 17.86 -13.38 -10.08
N GLY A 448 16.59 -13.21 -9.70
CA GLY A 448 16.01 -13.85 -8.53
C GLY A 448 16.37 -13.20 -7.19
N CYS A 449 17.24 -12.19 -7.15
CA CYS A 449 17.64 -11.53 -5.91
C CYS A 449 16.45 -10.94 -5.14
N ILE A 450 15.67 -10.09 -5.80
CA ILE A 450 14.52 -9.42 -5.18
C ILE A 450 13.48 -10.45 -4.70
N LEU A 451 13.20 -11.50 -5.47
CA LEU A 451 12.26 -12.55 -5.07
C LEU A 451 12.74 -13.29 -3.81
N LEU A 452 14.02 -13.65 -3.73
CA LEU A 452 14.60 -14.30 -2.57
C LEU A 452 14.57 -13.39 -1.34
N LEU A 453 14.91 -12.11 -1.50
CA LEU A 453 14.83 -11.12 -0.41
C LEU A 453 13.40 -10.92 0.09
N VAL A 454 12.41 -10.82 -0.81
CA VAL A 454 10.99 -10.73 -0.42
C VAL A 454 10.55 -12.00 0.33
N THR A 455 10.99 -13.17 -0.12
CA THR A 455 10.70 -14.44 0.57
C THR A 455 11.30 -14.47 1.98
N LEU A 456 12.56 -14.03 2.14
CA LEU A 456 13.24 -13.93 3.44
C LEU A 456 12.60 -12.86 4.35
N ALA A 457 12.16 -11.73 3.79
CA ALA A 457 11.45 -10.68 4.53
C ALA A 457 10.12 -11.16 5.13
N SER A 458 9.53 -12.21 4.56
CA SER A 458 8.33 -12.88 5.08
C SER A 458 8.62 -14.17 5.87
N SER A 459 9.89 -14.49 6.15
CA SER A 459 10.25 -15.68 6.93
C SER A 459 10.02 -15.50 8.44
N ASP A 460 9.94 -16.63 9.16
CA ASP A 460 9.78 -16.67 10.62
C ASP A 460 11.07 -16.29 11.38
N ASP A 461 12.22 -16.25 10.71
CA ASP A 461 13.49 -15.82 11.30
C ASP A 461 13.50 -14.29 11.38
N ALA A 462 13.41 -13.76 12.61
CA ALA A 462 13.34 -12.33 12.86
C ALA A 462 14.56 -11.58 12.34
N GLU A 463 15.77 -12.15 12.49
CA GLU A 463 17.01 -11.49 12.10
C GLU A 463 17.15 -11.49 10.57
N ALA A 464 16.85 -12.62 9.92
CA ALA A 464 16.84 -12.71 8.46
C ALA A 464 15.77 -11.80 7.84
N SER A 465 14.59 -11.74 8.44
CA SER A 465 13.48 -10.89 8.01
C SER A 465 13.83 -9.41 8.11
N GLU A 466 14.46 -8.97 9.21
CA GLU A 466 14.89 -7.60 9.43
C GLU A 466 15.95 -7.18 8.40
N TYR A 467 17.04 -7.96 8.25
CA TYR A 467 18.06 -7.65 7.27
C TYR A 467 17.54 -7.67 5.83
N ALA A 468 16.66 -8.60 5.47
CA ALA A 468 16.08 -8.65 4.14
C ALA A 468 15.23 -7.41 3.84
N ARG A 469 14.46 -6.91 4.82
CA ARG A 469 13.72 -5.65 4.69
C ARG A 469 14.64 -4.45 4.54
N GLU A 470 15.69 -4.35 5.35
CA GLU A 470 16.66 -3.24 5.25
C GLU A 470 17.37 -3.23 3.88
N VAL A 471 17.73 -4.40 3.35
CA VAL A 471 18.26 -4.52 1.97
C VAL A 471 17.22 -4.05 0.95
N LEU A 472 15.97 -4.52 1.04
CA LEU A 472 14.90 -4.11 0.12
C LEU A 472 14.65 -2.59 0.19
N ASP A 473 14.65 -2.00 1.38
CA ASP A 473 14.48 -0.56 1.59
C ASP A 473 15.63 0.23 0.93
N ASN A 474 16.88 -0.23 1.07
CA ASN A 474 18.02 0.36 0.36
C ASN A 474 17.89 0.25 -1.16
N LEU A 475 17.43 -0.91 -1.66
CA LEU A 475 17.24 -1.15 -3.09
C LEU A 475 16.07 -0.36 -3.68
N ALA A 476 15.06 0.00 -2.87
CA ALA A 476 13.89 0.78 -3.27
C ALA A 476 14.21 2.25 -3.63
N ALA A 477 15.47 2.68 -3.44
CA ALA A 477 15.99 3.92 -3.97
C ALA A 477 15.97 3.99 -5.51
N ILE A 478 15.92 2.84 -6.20
CA ILE A 478 15.91 2.72 -7.67
C ILE A 478 14.53 2.25 -8.13
N ASP A 479 13.89 3.00 -9.03
CA ASP A 479 12.51 2.71 -9.47
C ASP A 479 12.37 1.35 -10.17
N GLU A 480 13.35 0.93 -10.98
CA GLU A 480 13.35 -0.41 -11.60
C GLU A 480 13.30 -1.52 -10.55
N ASN A 481 13.98 -1.35 -9.42
CA ASN A 481 13.93 -2.34 -8.34
C ASN A 481 12.55 -2.39 -7.68
N VAL A 482 11.89 -1.24 -7.54
CA VAL A 482 10.51 -1.15 -7.03
C VAL A 482 9.53 -1.89 -7.94
N ILE A 483 9.70 -1.81 -9.26
CA ILE A 483 8.89 -2.56 -10.23
C ILE A 483 9.06 -4.07 -10.02
N GLN A 484 10.31 -4.54 -9.87
CA GLN A 484 10.58 -5.96 -9.61
C GLN A 484 10.04 -6.41 -8.24
N MET A 485 10.10 -5.56 -7.21
CA MET A 485 9.51 -5.83 -5.89
C MET A 485 7.99 -6.00 -5.99
N ALA A 486 7.30 -5.14 -6.74
CA ALA A 486 5.86 -5.25 -6.97
C ALA A 486 5.48 -6.53 -7.71
N ARG A 487 6.29 -6.94 -8.71
CA ARG A 487 6.12 -8.25 -9.38
C ARG A 487 6.26 -9.43 -8.40
N ALA A 488 7.14 -9.31 -7.41
CA ALA A 488 7.30 -10.24 -6.29
C ALA A 488 6.24 -10.06 -5.17
N LYS A 489 5.19 -9.24 -5.39
CA LYS A 489 4.08 -8.95 -4.46
C LYS A 489 4.48 -8.16 -3.20
N PHE A 490 5.59 -7.43 -3.25
CA PHE A 490 6.01 -6.50 -2.21
C PHE A 490 5.65 -5.06 -2.63
N PHE A 491 4.47 -4.60 -2.21
CA PHE A 491 3.84 -3.39 -2.78
C PHE A 491 4.17 -2.08 -2.07
N LYS A 492 4.61 -2.13 -0.81
CA LYS A 492 4.81 -0.92 0.01
C LYS A 492 5.69 0.15 -0.67
N PRO A 493 6.85 -0.18 -1.27
CA PRO A 493 7.65 0.83 -1.97
C PRO A 493 6.96 1.39 -3.21
N LEU A 494 6.22 0.56 -3.95
CA LEU A 494 5.45 1.01 -5.12
C LEU A 494 4.37 2.01 -4.70
N LEU A 495 3.63 1.73 -3.62
CA LEU A 495 2.60 2.63 -3.11
C LEU A 495 3.18 3.96 -2.65
N GLN A 496 4.34 3.94 -2.00
CA GLN A 496 5.03 5.18 -1.62
C GLN A 496 5.38 6.02 -2.85
N ARG A 497 5.95 5.41 -3.90
CA ARG A 497 6.26 6.10 -5.17
C ARG A 497 5.02 6.60 -5.90
N LEU A 498 3.91 5.84 -5.84
CA LEU A 498 2.63 6.24 -6.42
C LEU A 498 2.00 7.43 -5.69
N CYS A 499 2.16 7.52 -4.36
CA CYS A 499 1.60 8.61 -3.55
C CYS A 499 2.47 9.88 -3.55
N GLU A 500 3.79 9.74 -3.46
CA GLU A 500 4.72 10.85 -3.18
C GLU A 500 5.63 11.19 -4.36
N GLY A 501 5.69 10.33 -5.39
CA GLY A 501 6.59 10.50 -6.53
C GLY A 501 6.17 11.62 -7.49
N PRO A 502 7.08 12.09 -8.36
CA PRO A 502 6.74 12.96 -9.48
C PRO A 502 5.87 12.21 -10.52
N VAL A 503 5.17 12.96 -11.38
CA VAL A 503 4.13 12.42 -12.29
C VAL A 503 4.66 11.32 -13.22
N ASP A 504 5.89 11.44 -13.70
CA ASP A 504 6.57 10.44 -14.52
C ASP A 504 6.77 9.12 -13.76
N VAL A 505 7.28 9.19 -12.53
CA VAL A 505 7.44 7.99 -11.67
C VAL A 505 6.08 7.41 -11.28
N GLN A 506 5.10 8.23 -10.93
CA GLN A 506 3.73 7.77 -10.65
C GLN A 506 3.13 7.02 -11.83
N THR A 507 3.38 7.50 -13.06
CA THR A 507 2.91 6.86 -14.29
C THR A 507 3.54 5.48 -14.46
N ILE A 508 4.85 5.33 -14.24
CA ILE A 508 5.54 4.03 -14.29
C ILE A 508 4.99 3.06 -13.21
N MET A 509 4.74 3.56 -11.99
CA MET A 509 4.18 2.74 -10.91
C MET A 509 2.74 2.30 -11.22
N ALA A 510 1.91 3.19 -11.77
CA ALA A 510 0.55 2.88 -12.20
C ALA A 510 0.55 1.89 -13.38
N GLU A 511 1.47 2.02 -14.33
CA GLU A 511 1.65 1.08 -15.44
C GLU A 511 2.02 -0.31 -14.93
N THR A 512 2.94 -0.35 -13.96
CA THR A 512 3.30 -1.59 -13.29
C THR A 512 2.09 -2.23 -12.61
N LEU A 513 1.29 -1.46 -11.86
CA LEU A 513 0.05 -1.96 -11.23
C LEU A 513 -0.96 -2.50 -12.25
N ALA A 514 -1.06 -1.87 -13.41
CA ALA A 514 -1.97 -2.30 -14.46
C ALA A 514 -1.56 -3.64 -15.10
N ASP A 515 -0.27 -3.96 -15.11
CA ASP A 515 0.30 -5.13 -15.81
C ASP A 515 0.60 -6.32 -14.91
N ILE A 516 0.78 -6.14 -13.61
CA ILE A 516 1.06 -7.24 -12.68
C ILE A 516 -0.18 -8.10 -12.43
N GLU A 517 -0.01 -9.42 -12.33
CA GLU A 517 -1.09 -10.31 -11.96
C GLU A 517 -1.46 -10.17 -10.47
N LEU A 518 -2.69 -9.75 -10.16
CA LEU A 518 -3.14 -9.58 -8.76
C LEU A 518 -4.23 -10.59 -8.40
N THR A 519 -4.05 -11.26 -7.26
CA THR A 519 -5.14 -12.00 -6.61
C THR A 519 -6.15 -11.03 -5.99
N ASP A 520 -7.36 -11.48 -5.72
CA ASP A 520 -8.37 -10.62 -5.09
C ASP A 520 -7.94 -10.11 -3.71
N HIS A 521 -7.17 -10.91 -2.95
CA HIS A 521 -6.56 -10.48 -1.69
C HIS A 521 -5.56 -9.33 -1.90
N ASN A 522 -4.70 -9.42 -2.91
CA ASN A 522 -3.74 -8.36 -3.20
C ASN A 522 -4.43 -7.06 -3.64
N LYS A 523 -5.50 -7.17 -4.45
CA LYS A 523 -6.31 -6.00 -4.86
C LYS A 523 -6.93 -5.30 -3.66
N LEU A 524 -7.45 -6.05 -2.70
CA LEU A 524 -8.00 -5.50 -1.45
C LEU A 524 -6.93 -4.82 -0.60
N CYS A 525 -5.77 -5.47 -0.43
CA CYS A 525 -4.65 -4.95 0.33
C CYS A 525 -4.14 -3.62 -0.26
N LEU A 526 -3.85 -3.59 -1.57
CA LEU A 526 -3.43 -2.38 -2.28
C LEU A 526 -4.42 -1.22 -2.13
N SER A 527 -5.72 -1.50 -2.23
CA SER A 527 -6.76 -0.47 -2.06
C SER A 527 -6.86 0.02 -0.61
N SER A 528 -6.77 -0.88 0.37
CA SER A 528 -6.77 -0.52 1.79
C SER A 528 -5.53 0.28 2.22
N GLU A 529 -4.38 0.06 1.56
CA GLU A 529 -3.15 0.79 1.77
C GLU A 529 -3.07 2.12 0.98
N GLY A 530 -4.14 2.49 0.26
CA GLY A 530 -4.31 3.82 -0.31
C GLY A 530 -3.97 3.97 -1.79
N ALA A 531 -3.87 2.88 -2.56
CA ALA A 531 -3.57 2.95 -4.01
C ALA A 531 -4.60 3.73 -4.84
N LEU A 532 -5.87 3.74 -4.42
CA LEU A 532 -6.99 4.24 -5.23
C LEU A 532 -6.98 5.77 -5.41
N LYS A 533 -6.69 6.51 -4.33
CA LYS A 533 -6.74 7.98 -4.32
C LYS A 533 -5.71 8.63 -5.26
N PRO A 534 -4.42 8.24 -5.28
CA PRO A 534 -3.45 8.76 -6.25
C PRO A 534 -3.88 8.46 -7.69
N LEU A 535 -4.38 7.26 -7.97
CA LEU A 535 -4.85 6.90 -9.32
C LEU A 535 -6.02 7.79 -9.78
N LEU A 536 -6.97 8.11 -8.89
CA LEU A 536 -8.04 9.06 -9.18
C LEU A 536 -7.51 10.48 -9.43
N GLN A 537 -6.50 10.93 -8.69
CA GLN A 537 -5.87 12.23 -8.91
C GLN A 537 -5.18 12.29 -10.28
N MET A 538 -4.53 11.21 -10.71
CA MET A 538 -3.91 11.11 -12.04
C MET A 538 -4.91 11.26 -13.19
N LEU A 539 -6.20 10.90 -13.01
CA LEU A 539 -7.24 11.11 -14.04
C LEU A 539 -7.54 12.58 -14.33
N HIS A 540 -7.17 13.50 -13.42
CA HIS A 540 -7.31 14.94 -13.61
C HIS A 540 -6.13 15.58 -14.36
N ASN A 541 -5.07 14.81 -14.67
CA ASN A 541 -3.91 15.31 -15.39
C ASN A 541 -4.28 15.71 -16.84
N SER A 542 -3.63 16.71 -17.43
CA SER A 542 -3.86 17.08 -18.83
C SER A 542 -3.40 16.03 -19.84
N ASP A 543 -2.48 15.15 -19.46
CA ASP A 543 -1.88 14.15 -20.35
C ASP A 543 -2.78 12.91 -20.51
N ILE A 544 -3.09 12.58 -21.78
CA ILE A 544 -3.94 11.44 -22.16
C ILE A 544 -3.26 10.10 -21.81
N GLU A 545 -1.93 10.01 -21.89
CA GLU A 545 -1.20 8.78 -21.58
C GLU A 545 -1.27 8.48 -20.07
N VAL A 546 -1.05 9.51 -19.24
CA VAL A 546 -1.19 9.41 -17.78
C VAL A 546 -2.62 9.00 -17.39
N LYS A 547 -3.64 9.61 -17.99
CA LYS A 547 -5.05 9.19 -17.78
C LYS A 547 -5.27 7.73 -18.20
N GLY A 548 -4.69 7.31 -19.32
CA GLY A 548 -4.80 5.96 -19.87
C GLY A 548 -4.23 4.89 -18.94
N VAL A 549 -3.03 5.12 -18.43
CA VAL A 549 -2.39 4.22 -17.48
C VAL A 549 -3.17 4.16 -16.17
N ALA A 550 -3.59 5.32 -15.64
CA ALA A 550 -4.33 5.40 -14.39
C ALA A 550 -5.69 4.66 -14.47
N VAL A 551 -6.46 4.84 -15.56
CA VAL A 551 -7.75 4.14 -15.69
C VAL A 551 -7.57 2.63 -15.87
N LYS A 552 -6.51 2.19 -16.55
CA LYS A 552 -6.19 0.76 -16.70
C LYS A 552 -5.82 0.13 -15.35
N ALA A 553 -5.05 0.83 -14.52
CA ALA A 553 -4.72 0.40 -13.16
C ALA A 553 -5.96 0.34 -12.26
N ILE A 554 -6.85 1.36 -12.35
CA ILE A 554 -8.13 1.38 -11.63
C ILE A 554 -9.00 0.19 -12.05
N GLU A 555 -9.17 -0.05 -13.36
CA GLU A 555 -9.92 -1.19 -13.88
C GLU A 555 -9.41 -2.52 -13.29
N HIS A 556 -8.09 -2.71 -13.23
CA HIS A 556 -7.48 -3.92 -12.67
C HIS A 556 -7.85 -4.11 -11.19
N LEU A 557 -7.81 -3.04 -10.38
CA LEU A 557 -8.14 -3.09 -8.96
C LEU A 557 -9.65 -3.25 -8.69
N LEU A 558 -10.51 -2.81 -9.61
CA LEU A 558 -11.97 -2.87 -9.50
C LEU A 558 -12.58 -4.26 -9.71
N GLY A 559 -11.76 -5.29 -9.96
CA GLY A 559 -12.25 -6.67 -10.06
C GLY A 559 -12.90 -7.22 -8.77
N VAL A 560 -12.84 -6.49 -7.65
CA VAL A 560 -13.40 -6.88 -6.34
C VAL A 560 -14.38 -5.81 -5.85
N ALA A 561 -15.60 -6.23 -5.47
CA ALA A 561 -16.70 -5.30 -5.16
C ALA A 561 -16.41 -4.24 -4.06
N PRO A 562 -15.77 -4.59 -2.91
CA PRO A 562 -15.34 -3.61 -1.92
C PRO A 562 -14.55 -2.42 -2.47
N ASN A 563 -13.63 -2.66 -3.41
CA ASN A 563 -12.81 -1.60 -4.01
C ASN A 563 -13.68 -0.63 -4.82
N GLY A 564 -14.67 -1.13 -5.54
CA GLY A 564 -15.62 -0.30 -6.27
C GLY A 564 -16.47 0.57 -5.35
N LEU A 565 -16.95 0.04 -4.24
CA LEU A 565 -17.70 0.83 -3.25
C LEU A 565 -16.86 1.94 -2.61
N GLN A 566 -15.58 1.66 -2.33
CA GLN A 566 -14.65 2.68 -1.83
C GLN A 566 -14.42 3.77 -2.89
N LEU A 567 -14.17 3.40 -4.15
CA LEU A 567 -13.92 4.35 -5.21
C LEU A 567 -15.14 5.25 -5.49
N ILE A 568 -16.36 4.71 -5.41
CA ILE A 568 -17.61 5.51 -5.52
C ILE A 568 -17.64 6.58 -4.43
N LYS A 569 -17.34 6.22 -3.17
CA LYS A 569 -17.28 7.18 -2.04
C LYS A 569 -16.19 8.25 -2.23
N GLU A 570 -15.09 7.90 -2.89
CA GLU A 570 -13.98 8.81 -3.20
C GLU A 570 -14.25 9.72 -4.41
N GLY A 571 -15.41 9.61 -5.07
CA GLY A 571 -15.82 10.52 -6.15
C GLY A 571 -15.36 10.11 -7.55
N ALA A 572 -15.18 8.81 -7.82
CA ALA A 572 -14.73 8.30 -9.12
C ALA A 572 -15.64 8.63 -10.32
N LYS A 573 -16.91 8.94 -10.04
CA LYS A 573 -17.94 9.12 -11.07
C LYS A 573 -17.54 10.19 -12.09
N ASP A 574 -17.21 11.38 -11.63
CA ASP A 574 -16.99 12.53 -12.52
C ASP A 574 -15.75 12.36 -13.43
N PRO A 575 -14.58 11.94 -12.91
CA PRO A 575 -13.40 11.72 -13.75
C PRO A 575 -13.59 10.61 -14.79
N LEU A 576 -14.28 9.51 -14.43
CA LEU A 576 -14.55 8.41 -15.36
C LEU A 576 -15.58 8.81 -16.42
N PHE A 577 -16.57 9.62 -16.06
CA PHE A 577 -17.54 10.16 -17.00
C PHE A 577 -16.87 11.12 -17.99
N GLU A 578 -16.06 12.06 -17.50
CA GLU A 578 -15.28 12.96 -18.36
C GLU A 578 -14.48 12.17 -19.41
N LEU A 579 -13.80 11.11 -18.99
CA LEU A 579 -13.06 10.21 -19.87
C LEU A 579 -13.94 9.49 -20.88
N LEU A 580 -15.10 8.97 -20.45
CA LEU A 580 -16.04 8.29 -21.33
C LEU A 580 -16.58 9.23 -22.42
N PHE A 581 -16.84 10.50 -22.08
CA PHE A 581 -17.34 11.53 -22.99
C PHE A 581 -16.23 12.27 -23.78
N CYS A 582 -14.96 11.88 -23.67
CA CYS A 582 -13.87 12.47 -24.46
C CYS A 582 -13.89 11.98 -25.92
N HIS A 583 -14.24 12.86 -26.86
CA HIS A 583 -14.42 12.53 -28.29
C HIS A 583 -13.16 12.66 -29.17
N THR A 584 -11.97 12.76 -28.59
CA THR A 584 -10.72 12.87 -29.36
C THR A 584 -10.41 11.57 -30.14
N LEU A 585 -9.94 11.67 -31.39
CA LEU A 585 -9.71 10.53 -32.29
C LEU A 585 -8.72 9.48 -31.71
N SER A 586 -7.86 9.87 -30.78
CA SER A 586 -6.83 9.01 -30.14
C SER A 586 -7.33 8.26 -28.89
N SER A 587 -8.58 8.41 -28.45
CA SER A 587 -9.05 7.99 -27.11
C SER A 587 -9.91 6.71 -27.07
N ARG A 588 -10.04 5.94 -28.15
CA ARG A 588 -10.97 4.79 -28.18
C ARG A 588 -10.70 3.77 -27.06
N LYS A 589 -9.43 3.38 -26.87
CA LYS A 589 -9.04 2.45 -25.79
C LYS A 589 -9.26 3.03 -24.40
N LEU A 590 -8.99 4.33 -24.24
CA LEU A 590 -9.21 5.05 -22.98
C LEU A 590 -10.69 5.04 -22.58
N ARG A 591 -11.60 5.31 -23.53
CA ARG A 591 -13.05 5.22 -23.30
C ARG A 591 -13.50 3.82 -22.95
N GLU A 592 -12.89 2.80 -23.55
CA GLU A 592 -13.18 1.40 -23.25
C GLU A 592 -12.79 1.05 -21.81
N HIS A 593 -11.59 1.40 -21.38
CA HIS A 593 -11.15 1.20 -19.99
C HIS A 593 -12.04 1.98 -18.99
N ALA A 594 -12.45 3.20 -19.34
CA ALA A 594 -13.38 3.99 -18.54
C ALA A 594 -14.77 3.31 -18.44
N ALA A 595 -15.30 2.80 -19.55
CA ALA A 595 -16.58 2.08 -19.56
C ALA A 595 -16.51 0.78 -18.75
N LYS A 596 -15.43 0.00 -18.86
CA LYS A 596 -15.22 -1.20 -18.04
C LYS A 596 -15.13 -0.87 -16.56
N SER A 597 -14.41 0.19 -16.21
CA SER A 597 -14.36 0.69 -14.84
C SER A 597 -15.76 1.05 -14.32
N ILE A 598 -16.55 1.81 -15.09
CA ILE A 598 -17.94 2.16 -14.75
C ILE A 598 -18.81 0.90 -14.58
N MET A 599 -18.65 -0.09 -15.45
CA MET A 599 -19.35 -1.37 -15.34
C MET A 599 -18.96 -2.11 -14.05
N HIS A 600 -17.68 -2.18 -13.67
CA HIS A 600 -17.25 -2.79 -12.41
C HIS A 600 -17.78 -2.03 -11.19
N LEU A 601 -17.81 -0.69 -11.23
CA LEU A 601 -18.46 0.12 -10.19
C LEU A 601 -19.95 -0.22 -10.08
N ALA A 602 -20.65 -0.34 -11.21
CA ALA A 602 -22.06 -0.72 -11.24
C ALA A 602 -22.30 -2.14 -10.69
N VAL A 603 -21.42 -3.10 -10.98
CA VAL A 603 -21.49 -4.45 -10.40
C VAL A 603 -21.28 -4.40 -8.89
N SER A 604 -20.37 -3.56 -8.41
CA SER A 604 -20.09 -3.41 -6.98
C SER A 604 -21.30 -2.92 -6.19
N THR A 605 -22.21 -2.15 -6.78
CA THR A 605 -23.45 -1.71 -6.10
C THR A 605 -24.50 -2.80 -5.93
N THR A 606 -24.29 -4.00 -6.49
CA THR A 606 -25.17 -5.15 -6.29
C THR A 606 -24.82 -5.96 -5.04
N SER A 607 -23.73 -5.64 -4.35
CA SER A 607 -23.29 -6.37 -3.17
C SER A 607 -24.17 -6.07 -1.93
N PRO A 608 -24.20 -6.96 -0.93
CA PRO A 608 -24.94 -6.73 0.31
C PRO A 608 -24.52 -5.44 1.03
N GLU A 609 -23.22 -5.13 1.05
CA GLU A 609 -22.65 -3.95 1.71
C GLU A 609 -23.14 -2.64 1.09
N ALA A 610 -23.41 -2.64 -0.21
CA ALA A 610 -24.00 -1.48 -0.90
C ALA A 610 -25.42 -1.17 -0.41
N SER A 611 -26.16 -2.21 0.01
CA SER A 611 -27.54 -2.11 0.50
C SER A 611 -27.62 -1.45 1.88
N GLU A 612 -26.67 -1.75 2.75
CA GLU A 612 -26.56 -1.10 4.07
C GLU A 612 -26.18 0.38 3.95
N GLY A 613 -25.29 0.71 3.00
CA GLY A 613 -24.78 2.06 2.80
C GLY A 613 -25.60 2.96 1.87
N GLN A 614 -26.67 2.45 1.24
CA GLN A 614 -27.43 3.14 0.17
C GLN A 614 -26.54 3.77 -0.92
N ILE A 615 -25.47 3.08 -1.31
CA ILE A 615 -24.48 3.61 -2.25
C ILE A 615 -25.03 3.48 -3.67
N SER A 616 -25.20 4.59 -4.37
CA SER A 616 -25.59 4.62 -5.79
C SER A 616 -24.47 5.18 -6.65
N LEU A 617 -24.23 4.58 -7.82
CA LEU A 617 -23.30 5.13 -8.80
C LEU A 617 -23.89 6.35 -9.53
N LEU A 618 -25.18 6.27 -9.86
CA LEU A 618 -25.92 7.34 -10.53
C LEU A 618 -26.95 7.91 -9.57
N GLU A 619 -26.79 9.18 -9.22
CA GLU A 619 -27.67 9.88 -8.29
C GLU A 619 -28.65 10.81 -9.01
N THR A 620 -28.27 11.32 -10.19
CA THR A 620 -29.07 12.29 -10.94
C THR A 620 -29.72 11.69 -12.18
N GLN A 621 -30.89 12.22 -12.53
CA GLN A 621 -31.59 11.92 -13.78
C GLN A 621 -30.73 12.26 -15.00
N GLU A 622 -30.00 13.37 -14.95
CA GLU A 622 -29.11 13.82 -16.02
C GLU A 622 -27.99 12.80 -16.29
N ASP A 623 -27.37 12.25 -15.24
CA ASP A 623 -26.31 11.24 -15.37
C ASP A 623 -26.82 9.97 -16.05
N ILE A 624 -28.03 9.51 -15.68
CA ILE A 624 -28.66 8.33 -16.29
C ILE A 624 -28.97 8.60 -17.76
N PHE A 625 -29.53 9.77 -18.10
CA PHE A 625 -29.83 10.14 -19.48
C PHE A 625 -28.57 10.20 -20.33
N LYS A 626 -27.52 10.89 -19.86
CA LYS A 626 -26.24 11.02 -20.57
C LYS A 626 -25.62 9.64 -20.84
N LEU A 627 -25.48 8.81 -19.81
CA LEU A 627 -24.87 7.48 -19.96
C LEU A 627 -25.69 6.57 -20.87
N PHE A 628 -27.02 6.56 -20.74
CA PHE A 628 -27.88 5.72 -21.57
C PHE A 628 -27.87 6.18 -23.04
N SER A 629 -27.87 7.50 -23.27
CA SER A 629 -27.85 8.05 -24.64
C SER A 629 -26.62 7.62 -25.44
N LEU A 630 -25.48 7.36 -24.78
CA LEU A 630 -24.25 6.89 -25.44
C LEU A 630 -24.42 5.54 -26.13
N ILE A 631 -25.29 4.66 -25.64
CA ILE A 631 -25.48 3.31 -26.20
C ILE A 631 -25.81 3.40 -27.70
N SER A 632 -26.58 4.42 -28.11
CA SER A 632 -26.96 4.63 -29.52
C SER A 632 -25.83 5.12 -30.43
N TYR A 633 -24.73 5.62 -29.87
CA TYR A 633 -23.66 6.30 -30.61
C TYR A 633 -22.26 5.67 -30.46
N VAL A 634 -22.15 4.56 -29.74
CA VAL A 634 -20.87 3.84 -29.51
C VAL A 634 -20.78 2.55 -30.32
N ALA A 635 -19.56 2.02 -30.47
CA ALA A 635 -19.31 0.74 -31.14
C ALA A 635 -19.88 -0.44 -30.34
N VAL A 636 -20.12 -1.58 -31.00
CA VAL A 636 -20.74 -2.79 -30.44
C VAL A 636 -20.11 -3.22 -29.11
N ASP A 637 -18.77 -3.29 -29.02
CA ASP A 637 -18.05 -3.68 -27.80
C ASP A 637 -18.39 -2.75 -26.60
N MET A 638 -18.54 -1.46 -26.86
CA MET A 638 -18.90 -0.46 -25.84
C MET A 638 -20.39 -0.53 -25.49
N GLN A 639 -21.25 -0.86 -26.47
CA GLN A 639 -22.68 -1.07 -26.21
C GLN A 639 -22.87 -2.22 -25.21
N GLU A 640 -22.14 -3.32 -25.39
CA GLU A 640 -22.16 -4.44 -24.46
C GLU A 640 -21.80 -4.02 -23.03
N ILE A 641 -20.66 -3.35 -22.84
CA ILE A 641 -20.17 -2.92 -21.53
C ILE A 641 -21.18 -2.00 -20.84
N LEU A 642 -21.74 -1.03 -21.57
CA LEU A 642 -22.72 -0.09 -21.01
C LEU A 642 -24.04 -0.79 -20.65
N LEU A 643 -24.51 -1.74 -21.46
CA LEU A 643 -25.71 -2.52 -21.15
C LEU A 643 -25.51 -3.38 -19.89
N LEU A 644 -24.33 -4.00 -19.72
CA LEU A 644 -23.97 -4.74 -18.51
C LEU A 644 -23.93 -3.83 -17.26
N ALA A 645 -23.42 -2.61 -17.40
CA ALA A 645 -23.46 -1.63 -16.32
C ALA A 645 -24.91 -1.31 -15.92
N PHE A 646 -25.80 -1.05 -16.88
CA PHE A 646 -27.23 -0.82 -16.60
C PHE A 646 -27.93 -2.04 -16.01
N HIS A 647 -27.58 -3.25 -16.45
CA HIS A 647 -28.09 -4.49 -15.86
C HIS A 647 -27.76 -4.56 -14.36
N ALA A 648 -26.49 -4.33 -13.99
CA ALA A 648 -26.07 -4.32 -12.59
C ALA A 648 -26.77 -3.22 -11.79
N MET A 649 -26.82 -1.99 -12.31
CA MET A 649 -27.51 -0.88 -11.66
C MET A 649 -29.01 -1.13 -11.46
N CYS A 650 -29.69 -1.76 -12.43
CA CYS A 650 -31.10 -2.12 -12.30
C CYS A 650 -31.35 -3.21 -11.25
N LYS A 651 -30.36 -4.03 -10.90
CA LYS A 651 -30.44 -5.01 -9.81
C LYS A 651 -30.09 -4.45 -8.43
N SER A 652 -29.38 -3.32 -8.39
CA SER A 652 -28.96 -2.70 -7.13
C SER A 652 -30.16 -2.25 -6.27
N PRO A 653 -29.94 -1.92 -4.98
CA PRO A 653 -30.98 -1.37 -4.10
C PRO A 653 -31.66 -0.10 -4.67
N SER A 654 -30.89 0.72 -5.39
CA SER A 654 -31.37 1.92 -6.09
C SER A 654 -32.04 1.62 -7.44
N GLY A 655 -32.12 0.35 -7.83
CA GLY A 655 -32.58 -0.11 -9.13
C GLY A 655 -34.00 0.35 -9.46
N LEU A 656 -34.89 0.46 -8.47
CA LEU A 656 -36.26 0.93 -8.70
C LEU A 656 -36.30 2.36 -9.27
N ASN A 657 -35.46 3.26 -8.76
CA ASN A 657 -35.36 4.64 -9.24
C ASN A 657 -34.78 4.69 -10.66
N ILE A 658 -33.74 3.89 -10.92
CA ILE A 658 -33.07 3.81 -12.22
C ILE A 658 -34.04 3.26 -13.27
N ARG A 659 -34.74 2.15 -12.98
CA ARG A 659 -35.77 1.56 -13.85
C ARG A 659 -36.90 2.56 -14.14
N SER A 660 -37.35 3.29 -13.11
CA SER A 660 -38.38 4.33 -13.25
C SER A 660 -37.95 5.44 -14.20
N TYR A 661 -36.72 5.93 -14.07
CA TYR A 661 -36.23 7.01 -14.93
C TYR A 661 -35.92 6.54 -16.36
N LEU A 662 -35.33 5.36 -16.54
CA LEU A 662 -35.11 4.79 -17.88
C LEU A 662 -36.42 4.69 -18.67
N ARG A 663 -37.53 4.33 -18.00
CA ARG A 663 -38.87 4.33 -18.60
C ARG A 663 -39.32 5.71 -19.08
N GLN A 664 -38.95 6.79 -18.37
CA GLN A 664 -39.31 8.16 -18.76
C GLN A 664 -38.55 8.66 -20.00
N ILE A 665 -37.31 8.22 -20.21
CA ILE A 665 -36.44 8.72 -21.30
C ILE A 665 -36.54 7.93 -22.62
N SER A 666 -37.68 7.31 -22.90
CA SER A 666 -37.91 6.45 -24.07
C SER A 666 -36.88 5.32 -24.24
N ALA A 667 -36.23 4.87 -23.16
CA ALA A 667 -35.21 3.80 -23.22
C ALA A 667 -35.76 2.51 -23.87
N VAL A 668 -37.03 2.23 -23.63
CA VAL A 668 -37.75 1.10 -24.23
C VAL A 668 -37.64 1.09 -25.76
N LYS A 669 -37.76 2.26 -26.41
CA LYS A 669 -37.64 2.37 -27.87
C LYS A 669 -36.22 1.98 -28.35
N VAL A 670 -35.20 2.45 -27.64
CA VAL A 670 -33.79 2.15 -27.96
C VAL A 670 -33.51 0.66 -27.76
N LEU A 671 -33.97 0.08 -26.65
CA LEU A 671 -33.78 -1.35 -26.37
C LEU A 671 -34.47 -2.23 -27.42
N ILE A 672 -35.67 -1.86 -27.88
CA ILE A 672 -36.35 -2.57 -28.97
C ILE A 672 -35.51 -2.52 -30.26
N GLN A 673 -34.92 -1.37 -30.59
CA GLN A 673 -34.04 -1.26 -31.76
C GLN A 673 -32.80 -2.15 -31.62
N LEU A 674 -32.20 -2.23 -30.42
CA LEU A 674 -31.07 -3.13 -30.15
C LEU A 674 -31.47 -4.61 -30.19
N CYS A 675 -32.70 -4.94 -29.81
CA CYS A 675 -33.25 -6.30 -29.93
C CYS A 675 -33.37 -6.76 -31.39
N GLU A 676 -33.52 -5.82 -32.34
CA GLU A 676 -33.63 -6.10 -33.77
C GLU A 676 -32.29 -6.32 -34.47
N LEU A 677 -31.16 -6.09 -33.79
CA LEU A 677 -29.82 -6.26 -34.35
C LEU A 677 -29.40 -7.75 -34.42
N ASP A 678 -28.52 -8.08 -35.37
CA ASP A 678 -27.98 -9.44 -35.53
C ASP A 678 -26.83 -9.75 -34.55
N GLU A 679 -26.34 -8.75 -33.80
CA GLU A 679 -25.27 -8.90 -32.80
C GLU A 679 -25.78 -9.62 -31.54
N LEU A 680 -25.49 -10.92 -31.44
CA LEU A 680 -26.06 -11.83 -30.42
C LEU A 680 -25.85 -11.35 -28.98
N VAL A 681 -24.66 -10.84 -28.64
CA VAL A 681 -24.30 -10.49 -27.26
C VAL A 681 -24.98 -9.19 -26.82
N VAL A 682 -24.94 -8.15 -27.67
CA VAL A 682 -25.63 -6.87 -27.42
C VAL A 682 -27.14 -7.09 -27.35
N ARG A 683 -27.68 -7.91 -28.27
CA ARG A 683 -29.10 -8.27 -28.28
C ARG A 683 -29.52 -8.94 -26.97
N ALA A 684 -28.78 -9.95 -26.51
CA ALA A 684 -29.07 -10.65 -25.26
C ALA A 684 -29.08 -9.70 -24.05
N ASN A 685 -28.08 -8.81 -23.94
CA ASN A 685 -28.03 -7.83 -22.86
C ASN A 685 -29.14 -6.77 -22.95
N ALA A 686 -29.52 -6.35 -24.17
CA ALA A 686 -30.64 -5.45 -24.37
C ALA A 686 -31.99 -6.08 -23.96
N VAL A 687 -32.21 -7.36 -24.31
CA VAL A 687 -33.40 -8.13 -23.90
C VAL A 687 -33.45 -8.26 -22.38
N LYS A 688 -32.32 -8.58 -21.73
CA LYS A 688 -32.24 -8.66 -20.25
C LYS A 688 -32.55 -7.32 -19.59
N LEU A 689 -31.99 -6.22 -20.08
CA LEU A 689 -32.29 -4.89 -19.55
C LEU A 689 -33.76 -4.50 -19.76
N PHE A 690 -34.32 -4.83 -20.94
CA PHE A 690 -35.73 -4.59 -21.21
C PHE A 690 -36.63 -5.38 -20.25
N TYR A 691 -36.30 -6.63 -19.97
CA TYR A 691 -37.00 -7.44 -18.97
C TYR A 691 -37.07 -6.75 -17.60
N TYR A 692 -35.97 -6.22 -17.06
CA TYR A 692 -36.01 -5.49 -15.79
C TYR A 692 -36.93 -4.28 -15.83
N LEU A 693 -36.93 -3.52 -16.93
CA LEU A 693 -37.83 -2.36 -17.04
C LEU A 693 -39.30 -2.77 -16.94
N THR A 694 -39.67 -3.99 -17.37
CA THR A 694 -41.03 -4.51 -17.30
C THR A 694 -41.48 -4.97 -15.91
N GLU A 695 -40.58 -5.34 -14.99
CA GLU A 695 -40.96 -5.91 -13.69
C GLU A 695 -41.81 -4.95 -12.82
N ASP A 696 -41.51 -3.65 -12.83
CA ASP A 696 -42.24 -2.61 -12.06
C ASP A 696 -42.82 -1.51 -12.95
N GLY A 697 -42.94 -1.74 -14.26
CA GLY A 697 -43.39 -0.69 -15.17
C GLY A 697 -44.91 -0.57 -15.26
N ASP A 698 -45.39 0.65 -15.49
CA ASP A 698 -46.82 0.92 -15.65
C ASP A 698 -47.31 0.67 -17.08
N HIS A 699 -48.64 0.69 -17.26
CA HIS A 699 -49.24 0.41 -18.56
C HIS A 699 -48.98 1.49 -19.61
N ALA A 700 -48.90 2.76 -19.21
CA ALA A 700 -48.76 3.89 -20.12
C ALA A 700 -47.39 3.91 -20.82
N THR A 701 -46.33 3.54 -20.10
CA THR A 701 -44.96 3.56 -20.63
C THR A 701 -44.76 2.62 -21.84
N PHE A 702 -45.37 1.44 -21.82
CA PHE A 702 -45.10 0.42 -22.84
C PHE A 702 -46.09 0.41 -24.00
N SER A 703 -47.30 0.94 -23.81
CA SER A 703 -48.36 0.86 -24.82
C SER A 703 -48.02 1.57 -26.14
N GLU A 704 -47.16 2.60 -26.10
CA GLU A 704 -46.74 3.36 -27.29
C GLU A 704 -45.63 2.65 -28.09
N HIS A 705 -44.82 1.81 -27.44
CA HIS A 705 -43.60 1.25 -28.03
C HIS A 705 -43.69 -0.25 -28.33
N VAL A 706 -44.52 -1.00 -27.60
CA VAL A 706 -44.70 -2.44 -27.80
C VAL A 706 -45.76 -2.70 -28.87
N ASN A 707 -45.34 -2.63 -30.13
CA ASN A 707 -46.17 -2.91 -31.30
C ASN A 707 -46.00 -4.36 -31.81
N LYS A 708 -46.75 -4.75 -32.85
CA LYS A 708 -46.65 -6.07 -33.49
C LYS A 708 -45.23 -6.41 -33.97
N LYS A 709 -44.44 -5.42 -34.38
CA LYS A 709 -43.04 -5.61 -34.82
C LYS A 709 -42.15 -6.03 -33.64
N CYS A 710 -42.26 -5.34 -32.51
CA CYS A 710 -41.56 -5.70 -31.27
C CYS A 710 -41.91 -7.12 -30.81
N ILE A 711 -43.20 -7.46 -30.79
CA ILE A 711 -43.66 -8.81 -30.44
C ILE A 711 -43.06 -9.86 -31.38
N THR A 712 -43.12 -9.62 -32.70
CA THR A 712 -42.57 -10.54 -33.69
C THR A 712 -41.06 -10.71 -33.52
N CYS A 713 -40.33 -9.64 -33.16
CA CYS A 713 -38.92 -9.69 -32.84
C CYS A 713 -38.65 -10.58 -31.61
N LEU A 714 -39.36 -10.38 -30.50
CA LEU A 714 -39.22 -11.22 -29.30
C LEU A 714 -39.50 -12.70 -29.60
N LEU A 715 -40.54 -13.00 -30.38
CA LEU A 715 -40.85 -14.38 -30.78
C LEU A 715 -39.78 -14.98 -31.69
N LYS A 716 -39.19 -14.18 -32.60
CA LYS A 716 -38.04 -14.61 -33.41
C LYS A 716 -36.86 -14.96 -32.50
N ILE A 717 -36.55 -14.13 -31.51
CA ILE A 717 -35.46 -14.38 -30.55
C ILE A 717 -35.70 -15.69 -29.80
N ILE A 718 -36.90 -15.91 -29.27
CA ILE A 718 -37.26 -17.16 -28.56
C ILE A 718 -37.07 -18.41 -29.44
N LYS A 719 -37.38 -18.32 -30.73
CA LYS A 719 -37.25 -19.45 -31.67
C LYS A 719 -35.82 -19.70 -32.13
N THR A 720 -34.98 -18.67 -32.17
CA THR A 720 -33.69 -18.71 -32.88
C THR A 720 -32.47 -18.55 -31.98
N SER A 721 -32.64 -18.11 -30.73
CA SER A 721 -31.51 -17.90 -29.82
C SER A 721 -31.04 -19.20 -29.17
N ASP A 722 -29.72 -19.38 -29.15
CA ASP A 722 -29.02 -20.42 -28.39
C ASP A 722 -28.77 -20.00 -26.92
N ASN A 723 -28.99 -18.72 -26.58
CA ASN A 723 -28.79 -18.20 -25.22
C ASN A 723 -30.08 -18.36 -24.40
N GLU A 724 -30.05 -19.29 -23.45
CA GLU A 724 -31.21 -19.64 -22.64
C GLU A 724 -31.71 -18.49 -21.75
N ASP A 725 -30.80 -17.67 -21.22
CA ASP A 725 -31.17 -16.49 -20.43
C ASP A 725 -31.85 -15.41 -21.30
N GLU A 726 -31.42 -15.26 -22.56
CA GLU A 726 -32.05 -14.35 -23.52
C GLU A 726 -33.49 -14.81 -23.81
N THR A 727 -33.69 -16.11 -24.04
CA THR A 727 -35.01 -16.71 -24.26
C THR A 727 -35.91 -16.57 -23.02
N ALA A 728 -35.39 -16.86 -21.82
CA ALA A 728 -36.14 -16.71 -20.58
C ALA A 728 -36.54 -15.23 -20.34
N ALA A 729 -35.62 -14.28 -20.56
CA ALA A 729 -35.92 -12.85 -20.44
C ALA A 729 -36.96 -12.39 -21.46
N ALA A 730 -36.92 -12.90 -22.70
CA ALA A 730 -37.92 -12.61 -23.73
C ALA A 730 -39.32 -13.09 -23.33
N PHE A 731 -39.45 -14.32 -22.80
CA PHE A 731 -40.72 -14.78 -22.22
C PHE A 731 -41.14 -13.95 -21.01
N GLY A 732 -40.17 -13.58 -20.16
CA GLY A 732 -40.38 -12.71 -19.01
C GLY A 732 -41.00 -11.37 -19.40
N ILE A 733 -40.49 -10.73 -20.47
CA ILE A 733 -41.05 -9.48 -21.02
C ILE A 733 -42.51 -9.70 -21.37
N ILE A 734 -42.82 -10.73 -22.16
CA ILE A 734 -44.20 -11.05 -22.60
C ILE A 734 -45.13 -11.23 -21.38
N SER A 735 -44.63 -11.86 -20.31
CA SER A 735 -45.41 -12.10 -19.09
C SER A 735 -45.75 -10.83 -18.32
N HIS A 736 -44.86 -9.82 -18.33
CA HIS A 736 -45.03 -8.57 -17.58
C HIS A 736 -45.64 -7.42 -18.40
N LEU A 737 -45.84 -7.59 -19.71
CA LEU A 737 -46.50 -6.58 -20.53
C LEU A 737 -47.89 -6.20 -19.97
N PRO A 738 -48.39 -4.98 -20.22
CA PRO A 738 -49.69 -4.52 -19.73
C PRO A 738 -50.86 -5.46 -20.08
N GLN A 739 -51.74 -5.82 -19.13
CA GLN A 739 -52.87 -6.75 -19.34
C GLN A 739 -54.04 -6.13 -20.13
N ASN A 740 -53.75 -5.52 -21.29
CA ASN A 740 -54.74 -4.95 -22.20
C ASN A 740 -55.18 -6.00 -23.24
N PRO A 741 -56.49 -6.17 -23.51
CA PRO A 741 -57.00 -7.07 -24.55
C PRO A 741 -56.35 -6.84 -25.93
N GLN A 742 -56.08 -5.60 -26.34
CA GLN A 742 -55.44 -5.31 -27.63
C GLN A 742 -54.02 -5.89 -27.74
N ILE A 743 -53.23 -5.84 -26.67
CA ILE A 743 -51.87 -6.41 -26.64
C ILE A 743 -51.95 -7.93 -26.63
N SER A 744 -52.88 -8.49 -25.86
CA SER A 744 -53.11 -9.93 -25.82
C SER A 744 -53.59 -10.46 -27.18
N GLU A 745 -54.47 -9.75 -27.90
CA GLU A 745 -54.86 -10.07 -29.27
C GLU A 745 -53.69 -9.99 -30.25
N ASN A 746 -52.90 -8.90 -30.20
CA ASN A 746 -51.69 -8.77 -31.03
C ASN A 746 -50.70 -9.93 -30.79
N LEU A 747 -50.50 -10.34 -29.53
CA LEU A 747 -49.65 -11.49 -29.19
C LEU A 747 -50.20 -12.79 -29.79
N LEU A 748 -51.51 -13.01 -29.75
CA LEU A 748 -52.16 -14.18 -30.36
C LEU A 748 -52.00 -14.17 -31.88
N GLU A 749 -52.22 -13.04 -32.53
CA GLU A 749 -52.07 -12.89 -33.99
C GLU A 749 -50.63 -13.12 -34.46
N CYS A 750 -49.64 -12.74 -33.64
CA CYS A 750 -48.22 -13.00 -33.91
C CYS A 750 -47.79 -14.46 -33.67
N GLY A 751 -48.71 -15.35 -33.25
CA GLY A 751 -48.41 -16.78 -33.04
C GLY A 751 -47.75 -17.10 -31.69
N THR A 752 -47.88 -16.23 -30.68
CA THR A 752 -47.24 -16.44 -29.35
C THR A 752 -47.63 -17.78 -28.71
N LEU A 753 -48.88 -18.22 -28.89
CA LEU A 753 -49.34 -19.50 -28.33
C LEU A 753 -48.63 -20.71 -28.91
N GLU A 754 -48.35 -20.71 -30.22
CA GLU A 754 -47.59 -21.80 -30.86
C GLU A 754 -46.17 -21.87 -30.29
N VAL A 755 -45.54 -20.70 -30.08
CA VAL A 755 -44.19 -20.63 -29.51
C VAL A 755 -44.16 -21.14 -28.07
N ILE A 756 -45.15 -20.77 -27.26
CA ILE A 756 -45.29 -21.30 -25.90
C ILE A 756 -45.53 -22.81 -25.94
N PHE A 757 -46.39 -23.30 -26.85
CA PHE A 757 -46.70 -24.71 -27.00
C PHE A 757 -45.44 -25.52 -27.31
N ASP A 758 -44.70 -25.10 -28.33
CA ASP A 758 -43.46 -25.74 -28.76
C ASP A 758 -42.47 -25.78 -27.59
N CYS A 759 -42.33 -24.68 -26.85
CA CYS A 759 -41.40 -24.59 -25.73
C CYS A 759 -41.76 -25.52 -24.56
N LEU A 760 -43.05 -25.62 -24.21
CA LEU A 760 -43.54 -26.48 -23.14
C LEU A 760 -43.60 -27.98 -23.51
N THR A 761 -43.55 -28.33 -24.81
CA THR A 761 -43.66 -29.71 -25.29
C THR A 761 -42.35 -30.32 -25.77
N SER A 762 -41.45 -29.52 -26.34
CA SER A 762 -40.22 -30.00 -27.00
C SER A 762 -39.04 -30.24 -26.05
N ARG A 763 -39.02 -29.67 -24.84
CA ARG A 763 -37.88 -29.74 -23.92
C ARG A 763 -38.15 -30.73 -22.78
N ASN A 764 -37.24 -31.71 -22.60
CA ASN A 764 -37.30 -32.66 -21.49
C ASN A 764 -36.83 -31.95 -20.20
N VAL A 765 -37.56 -32.12 -19.10
CA VAL A 765 -37.39 -31.39 -17.82
C VAL A 765 -36.20 -31.93 -16.99
N HIS A 766 -35.04 -32.14 -17.61
CA HIS A 766 -33.91 -32.85 -16.97
C HIS A 766 -32.68 -31.97 -16.68
N SER A 767 -32.57 -30.75 -17.24
CA SER A 767 -31.53 -29.78 -16.85
C SER A 767 -32.10 -28.60 -16.04
N SER A 768 -31.26 -28.01 -15.18
CA SER A 768 -31.63 -26.85 -14.34
C SER A 768 -31.94 -25.58 -15.13
N GLN A 769 -31.30 -25.39 -16.29
CA GLN A 769 -31.57 -24.23 -17.15
C GLN A 769 -32.79 -24.40 -18.06
N GLU A 770 -33.14 -25.62 -18.50
CA GLU A 770 -34.40 -25.84 -19.22
C GLU A 770 -35.62 -25.50 -18.35
N ASN A 771 -35.50 -25.63 -17.02
CA ASN A 771 -36.54 -25.25 -16.07
C ASN A 771 -36.83 -23.74 -16.09
N THR A 772 -35.84 -22.86 -16.22
CA THR A 772 -36.06 -21.40 -16.15
C THR A 772 -36.84 -20.87 -17.36
N ILE A 773 -36.63 -21.47 -18.52
CA ILE A 773 -37.39 -21.16 -19.73
C ILE A 773 -38.82 -21.67 -19.59
N VAL A 774 -39.02 -22.91 -19.13
CA VAL A 774 -40.36 -23.49 -18.91
C VAL A 774 -41.15 -22.69 -17.86
N GLU A 775 -40.48 -22.22 -16.80
CA GLU A 775 -41.03 -21.31 -15.80
C GLU A 775 -41.46 -19.97 -16.42
N SER A 776 -40.61 -19.37 -17.25
CA SER A 776 -40.91 -18.10 -17.91
C SER A 776 -42.04 -18.24 -18.94
N ALA A 777 -42.05 -19.32 -19.73
CA ALA A 777 -43.09 -19.62 -20.71
C ALA A 777 -44.44 -19.92 -20.04
N SER A 778 -44.45 -20.69 -18.95
CA SER A 778 -45.67 -20.95 -18.16
C SER A 778 -46.20 -19.68 -17.50
N LYS A 779 -45.31 -18.79 -17.01
CA LYS A 779 -45.71 -17.47 -16.51
C LYS A 779 -46.33 -16.59 -17.59
N ALA A 780 -45.75 -16.59 -18.80
CA ALA A 780 -46.31 -15.88 -19.94
C ALA A 780 -47.69 -16.42 -20.35
N LEU A 781 -47.91 -17.74 -20.23
CA LEU A 781 -49.20 -18.37 -20.51
C LEU A 781 -50.33 -17.86 -19.58
N CYS A 782 -50.03 -17.60 -18.30
CA CYS A 782 -51.01 -17.06 -17.32
C CYS A 782 -51.74 -15.81 -17.82
N ARG A 783 -51.12 -15.04 -18.73
CA ARG A 783 -51.73 -13.86 -19.34
C ARG A 783 -52.93 -14.20 -20.22
N PHE A 784 -52.85 -15.31 -20.96
CA PHE A 784 -53.90 -15.72 -21.90
C PHE A 784 -55.01 -16.53 -21.23
N THR A 785 -54.84 -16.87 -19.96
CA THR A 785 -55.81 -17.66 -19.20
C THR A 785 -56.72 -16.83 -18.30
N LEU A 786 -56.61 -15.50 -18.31
CA LEU A 786 -57.41 -14.60 -17.47
C LEU A 786 -58.93 -14.74 -17.69
N PRO A 787 -59.77 -14.78 -16.63
CA PRO A 787 -61.22 -14.94 -16.75
C PRO A 787 -61.93 -13.79 -17.46
N SER A 788 -61.31 -12.60 -17.50
CA SER A 788 -61.86 -11.41 -18.17
C SER A 788 -61.96 -11.53 -19.69
N HIS A 789 -61.29 -12.52 -20.30
CA HIS A 789 -61.19 -12.69 -21.76
C HIS A 789 -61.53 -14.11 -22.20
N ILE A 790 -62.81 -14.48 -22.10
CA ILE A 790 -63.33 -15.81 -22.44
C ILE A 790 -62.91 -16.29 -23.84
N GLU A 791 -62.94 -15.40 -24.84
CA GLU A 791 -62.60 -15.79 -26.22
C GLU A 791 -61.12 -16.18 -26.37
N ILE A 792 -60.23 -15.51 -25.63
CA ILE A 792 -58.82 -15.88 -25.57
C ILE A 792 -58.66 -17.22 -24.84
N GLN A 793 -59.34 -17.40 -23.70
CA GLN A 793 -59.31 -18.67 -22.97
C GLN A 793 -59.72 -19.86 -23.86
N LYS A 794 -60.77 -19.71 -24.70
CA LYS A 794 -61.18 -20.75 -25.64
C LYS A 794 -60.08 -21.09 -26.64
N ARG A 795 -59.45 -20.08 -27.26
CA ARG A 795 -58.32 -20.31 -28.18
C ARG A 795 -57.15 -21.02 -27.52
N VAL A 796 -56.84 -20.70 -26.26
CA VAL A 796 -55.79 -21.39 -25.49
C VAL A 796 -56.16 -22.85 -25.20
N ALA A 797 -57.43 -23.11 -24.88
CA ALA A 797 -57.94 -24.46 -24.63
C ALA A 797 -57.97 -25.31 -25.90
N GLU A 798 -58.45 -24.75 -27.03
CA GLU A 798 -58.45 -25.37 -28.36
C GLU A 798 -57.03 -25.65 -28.88
N ALA A 799 -56.05 -24.84 -28.48
CA ALA A 799 -54.63 -25.10 -28.75
C ALA A 799 -54.04 -26.25 -27.91
N GLY A 800 -54.83 -26.91 -27.05
CA GLY A 800 -54.40 -28.08 -26.29
C GLY A 800 -53.52 -27.76 -25.07
N MET A 801 -53.54 -26.53 -24.55
CA MET A 801 -52.70 -26.13 -23.42
C MET A 801 -53.12 -26.72 -22.08
N ILE A 802 -54.41 -26.98 -21.87
CA ILE A 802 -54.92 -27.48 -20.59
C ILE A 802 -54.31 -28.85 -20.22
N PRO A 803 -54.27 -29.87 -21.12
CA PRO A 803 -53.54 -31.11 -20.85
C PRO A 803 -52.05 -30.92 -20.54
N ILE A 804 -51.37 -29.97 -21.19
CA ILE A 804 -49.96 -29.67 -20.93
C ILE A 804 -49.80 -29.09 -19.52
N LEU A 805 -50.65 -28.14 -19.12
CA LEU A 805 -50.64 -27.58 -17.76
C LEU A 805 -50.82 -28.67 -16.70
N VAL A 806 -51.69 -29.64 -16.95
CA VAL A 806 -51.89 -30.79 -16.04
C VAL A 806 -50.62 -31.65 -15.97
N LYS A 807 -49.95 -31.92 -17.10
CA LYS A 807 -48.66 -32.63 -17.11
C LYS A 807 -47.58 -31.88 -16.34
N LEU A 808 -47.52 -30.55 -16.48
CA LEU A 808 -46.56 -29.71 -15.77
C LEU A 808 -46.76 -29.71 -14.25
N LEU A 809 -47.98 -29.94 -13.76
CA LEU A 809 -48.22 -30.14 -12.33
C LEU A 809 -47.55 -31.41 -11.79
N GLU A 810 -47.40 -32.44 -12.62
CA GLU A 810 -46.82 -33.73 -12.21
C GLU A 810 -45.29 -33.72 -12.28
N SER A 811 -44.70 -33.05 -13.28
CA SER A 811 -43.26 -33.12 -13.56
C SER A 811 -42.51 -31.79 -13.52
N GLY A 812 -43.18 -30.66 -13.31
CA GLY A 812 -42.55 -29.33 -13.35
C GLY A 812 -41.80 -28.93 -12.09
N SER A 813 -41.01 -27.85 -12.18
CA SER A 813 -40.40 -27.19 -11.02
C SER A 813 -41.48 -26.55 -10.11
N PRO A 814 -41.18 -26.18 -8.85
CA PRO A 814 -42.14 -25.49 -7.99
C PRO A 814 -42.75 -24.23 -8.63
N LEU A 815 -41.94 -23.42 -9.31
CA LEU A 815 -42.41 -22.22 -10.03
C LEU A 815 -43.28 -22.57 -11.24
N THR A 816 -42.94 -23.62 -11.99
CA THR A 816 -43.77 -24.09 -13.10
C THR A 816 -45.12 -24.61 -12.60
N LYS A 817 -45.11 -25.41 -11.52
CA LYS A 817 -46.33 -25.93 -10.87
C LYS A 817 -47.22 -24.81 -10.37
N ARG A 818 -46.63 -23.79 -9.73
CA ARG A 818 -47.32 -22.56 -9.33
C ARG A 818 -48.01 -21.89 -10.52
N ASN A 819 -47.29 -21.64 -11.60
CA ASN A 819 -47.85 -20.97 -12.79
C ASN A 819 -48.94 -21.83 -13.46
N ALA A 820 -48.73 -23.13 -13.59
CA ALA A 820 -49.72 -24.06 -14.13
C ALA A 820 -51.02 -24.08 -13.29
N ALA A 821 -50.89 -24.10 -11.97
CA ALA A 821 -52.02 -24.01 -11.05
C ALA A 821 -52.76 -22.67 -11.18
N ILE A 822 -52.04 -21.55 -11.33
CA ILE A 822 -52.65 -20.22 -11.58
C ILE A 822 -53.47 -20.24 -12.88
N SER A 823 -52.93 -20.77 -13.98
CA SER A 823 -53.67 -20.86 -15.24
C SER A 823 -54.91 -21.75 -15.13
N LEU A 824 -54.79 -22.92 -14.49
CA LEU A 824 -55.91 -23.84 -14.28
C LEU A 824 -57.00 -23.25 -13.37
N LYS A 825 -56.60 -22.50 -12.34
CA LYS A 825 -57.52 -21.72 -11.51
C LYS A 825 -58.33 -20.75 -12.37
N GLN A 826 -57.66 -19.92 -13.17
CA GLN A 826 -58.32 -18.89 -13.97
C GLN A 826 -59.28 -19.50 -15.03
N PHE A 827 -58.91 -20.64 -15.60
CA PHE A 827 -59.82 -21.43 -16.44
C PHE A 827 -61.05 -21.94 -15.67
N SER A 828 -60.82 -22.47 -14.47
CA SER A 828 -61.87 -23.03 -13.63
C SER A 828 -62.88 -21.97 -13.15
N GLU A 829 -62.42 -20.75 -12.88
CA GLU A 829 -63.27 -19.61 -12.53
C GLU A 829 -64.34 -19.32 -13.61
N SER A 830 -63.99 -19.46 -14.89
CA SER A 830 -64.93 -19.29 -16.02
C SER A 830 -65.82 -20.52 -16.28
N SER A 831 -65.48 -21.69 -15.71
CA SER A 831 -66.15 -22.96 -16.05
C SER A 831 -67.65 -22.96 -15.78
N ARG A 832 -68.07 -22.27 -14.71
CA ARG A 832 -69.47 -22.21 -14.30
C ARG A 832 -70.33 -21.48 -15.34
N GLU A 833 -69.87 -20.32 -15.80
CA GLU A 833 -70.61 -19.49 -16.76
C GLU A 833 -70.69 -20.14 -18.14
N LEU A 834 -69.68 -20.95 -18.48
CA LEU A 834 -69.56 -21.61 -19.79
C LEU A 834 -70.17 -23.01 -19.85
N SER A 835 -70.55 -23.59 -18.70
CA SER A 835 -71.20 -24.89 -18.66
C SER A 835 -72.58 -24.85 -19.33
N VAL A 836 -72.82 -25.74 -20.30
CA VAL A 836 -74.08 -25.72 -21.08
C VAL A 836 -75.19 -26.37 -20.25
N PRO A 837 -76.29 -25.66 -19.93
CA PRO A 837 -77.42 -26.25 -19.23
C PRO A 837 -78.16 -27.23 -20.16
N VAL A 838 -78.41 -28.44 -19.67
CA VAL A 838 -79.16 -29.46 -20.41
C VAL A 838 -80.60 -28.98 -20.61
N ARG A 839 -80.97 -28.58 -21.83
CA ARG A 839 -82.36 -28.24 -22.19
C ARG A 839 -83.22 -29.50 -22.06
N ARG A 840 -84.23 -29.48 -21.19
CA ARG A 840 -85.32 -30.47 -21.20
C ARG A 840 -86.16 -30.25 -22.47
N SER A 841 -85.96 -31.05 -23.51
CA SER A 841 -86.91 -31.05 -24.64
C SER A 841 -88.18 -31.79 -24.21
N HIS A 842 -89.22 -31.04 -23.84
CA HIS A 842 -90.58 -31.52 -24.00
C HIS A 842 -90.94 -31.36 -25.47
N ILE A 843 -91.05 -32.46 -26.23
CA ILE A 843 -91.95 -32.68 -27.40
C ILE A 843 -91.68 -34.09 -27.97
N LEU A 844 -92.76 -34.79 -28.33
CA LEU A 844 -92.87 -36.20 -28.72
C LEU A 844 -92.01 -36.63 -29.93
N GLY A 845 -91.54 -37.89 -29.91
CA GLY A 845 -91.26 -38.67 -31.13
C GLY A 845 -89.96 -39.47 -31.12
N CYS A 846 -90.07 -40.80 -30.91
CA CYS A 846 -89.08 -41.87 -31.14
C CYS A 846 -87.75 -41.50 -31.83
N CYS A 847 -86.66 -41.38 -31.05
CA CYS A 847 -85.32 -41.86 -31.39
C CYS A 847 -84.45 -41.86 -30.12
N MET A 848 -83.87 -43.02 -29.76
CA MET A 848 -83.02 -43.21 -28.59
C MET A 848 -81.74 -42.36 -28.72
N ARG A 849 -81.61 -41.29 -27.94
CA ARG A 849 -80.31 -40.68 -27.59
C ARG A 849 -80.04 -40.98 -26.12
N SER A 850 -78.93 -41.65 -25.83
CA SER A 850 -78.47 -41.86 -24.45
C SER A 850 -78.31 -40.51 -23.74
N PRO A 851 -78.73 -40.36 -22.47
CA PRO A 851 -78.53 -39.12 -21.74
C PRO A 851 -77.02 -38.84 -21.62
N GLU A 852 -76.58 -37.71 -22.16
CA GLU A 852 -75.20 -37.25 -21.97
C GLU A 852 -74.93 -37.06 -20.46
N PRO A 853 -73.80 -37.57 -19.94
CA PRO A 853 -73.50 -37.48 -18.52
C PRO A 853 -73.34 -36.02 -18.10
N LYS A 854 -74.08 -35.62 -17.07
CA LYS A 854 -73.95 -34.28 -16.48
C LYS A 854 -72.66 -34.21 -15.68
N CYS A 855 -71.95 -33.09 -15.78
CA CYS A 855 -70.82 -32.83 -14.90
C CYS A 855 -71.30 -32.78 -13.44
N PRO A 856 -70.69 -33.53 -12.52
CA PRO A 856 -71.11 -33.56 -11.12
C PRO A 856 -70.89 -32.22 -10.39
N VAL A 857 -69.96 -31.38 -10.86
CA VAL A 857 -69.65 -30.07 -10.25
C VAL A 857 -70.52 -28.94 -10.81
N HIS A 858 -70.65 -28.87 -12.13
CA HIS A 858 -71.31 -27.73 -12.80
C HIS A 858 -72.75 -28.04 -13.23
N SER A 859 -73.20 -29.30 -13.14
CA SER A 859 -74.56 -29.75 -13.53
C SER A 859 -74.98 -29.48 -14.98
N GLY A 860 -74.05 -29.07 -15.84
CA GLY A 860 -74.19 -28.93 -17.29
C GLY A 860 -73.31 -29.91 -18.05
N ILE A 861 -73.30 -29.81 -19.37
CA ILE A 861 -72.31 -30.48 -20.22
C ILE A 861 -71.02 -29.69 -20.10
N CYS A 862 -69.95 -30.38 -19.71
CA CYS A 862 -68.63 -29.80 -19.56
C CYS A 862 -67.64 -30.50 -20.49
N THR A 863 -66.72 -29.74 -21.04
CA THR A 863 -65.57 -30.27 -21.78
C THR A 863 -64.33 -29.47 -21.41
N ILE A 864 -63.16 -29.96 -21.82
CA ILE A 864 -61.88 -29.26 -21.64
C ILE A 864 -61.87 -27.96 -22.46
N GLU A 865 -62.36 -27.98 -23.70
CA GLU A 865 -62.29 -26.85 -24.64
C GLU A 865 -63.43 -25.84 -24.46
N SER A 866 -64.65 -26.30 -24.15
CA SER A 866 -65.84 -25.44 -24.12
C SER A 866 -66.12 -24.82 -22.76
N SER A 867 -65.75 -25.51 -21.67
CA SER A 867 -66.09 -25.09 -20.31
C SER A 867 -64.94 -25.26 -19.32
N PHE A 868 -63.73 -25.55 -19.79
CA PHE A 868 -62.47 -25.61 -19.01
C PHE A 868 -62.52 -26.44 -17.71
N CYS A 869 -63.37 -27.46 -17.66
CA CYS A 869 -63.68 -28.13 -16.40
C CYS A 869 -62.48 -28.95 -15.89
N LEU A 870 -61.99 -28.64 -14.69
CA LEU A 870 -60.85 -29.33 -14.08
C LEU A 870 -61.06 -30.84 -13.90
N LEU A 871 -62.30 -31.29 -13.71
CA LEU A 871 -62.62 -32.70 -13.56
C LEU A 871 -62.45 -33.45 -14.90
N GLU A 872 -62.98 -32.90 -15.99
CA GLU A 872 -62.81 -33.45 -17.33
C GLU A 872 -61.34 -33.41 -17.77
N ALA A 873 -60.62 -32.34 -17.39
CA ALA A 873 -59.18 -32.21 -17.62
C ALA A 873 -58.33 -33.16 -16.75
N LYS A 874 -58.92 -33.90 -15.81
CA LYS A 874 -58.23 -34.75 -14.81
C LYS A 874 -57.20 -33.99 -13.95
N ALA A 875 -57.36 -32.68 -13.79
CA ALA A 875 -56.42 -31.81 -13.09
C ALA A 875 -56.48 -31.92 -11.56
N VAL A 876 -57.59 -32.42 -10.99
CA VAL A 876 -57.86 -32.39 -9.54
C VAL A 876 -56.82 -33.18 -8.74
N ARG A 877 -56.45 -34.39 -9.18
CA ARG A 877 -55.45 -35.21 -8.46
C ARG A 877 -54.05 -34.62 -8.53
N PRO A 878 -53.50 -34.23 -9.70
CA PRO A 878 -52.22 -33.52 -9.78
C PRO A 878 -52.17 -32.27 -8.91
N LEU A 879 -53.23 -31.46 -8.88
CA LEU A 879 -53.31 -30.29 -8.00
C LEU A 879 -53.25 -30.66 -6.51
N VAL A 880 -53.85 -31.79 -6.10
CA VAL A 880 -53.78 -32.28 -4.72
C VAL A 880 -52.38 -32.76 -4.37
N VAL A 881 -51.69 -33.44 -5.29
CA VAL A 881 -50.28 -33.86 -5.09
C VAL A 881 -49.39 -32.64 -4.81
N VAL A 882 -49.59 -31.53 -5.52
CA VAL A 882 -48.83 -30.29 -5.26
C VAL A 882 -49.08 -29.73 -3.86
N LEU A 883 -50.23 -29.98 -3.22
CA LEU A 883 -50.47 -29.55 -1.83
C LEU A 883 -49.62 -30.32 -0.79
N GLU A 884 -49.05 -31.46 -1.16
CA GLU A 884 -48.21 -32.26 -0.28
C GLU A 884 -46.72 -31.90 -0.41
N GLU A 885 -46.37 -31.05 -1.39
CA GLU A 885 -45.02 -30.59 -1.68
C GLU A 885 -44.56 -29.48 -0.70
N PRO A 886 -43.24 -29.24 -0.60
CA PRO A 886 -42.71 -28.28 0.38
C PRO A 886 -42.86 -26.79 -0.01
N ASP A 887 -43.20 -26.46 -1.27
CA ASP A 887 -43.26 -25.08 -1.73
C ASP A 887 -44.62 -24.41 -1.42
N ASP A 888 -44.62 -23.47 -0.47
CA ASP A 888 -45.83 -22.82 0.03
C ASP A 888 -46.60 -22.04 -1.06
N GLU A 889 -45.90 -21.43 -2.03
CA GLU A 889 -46.54 -20.61 -3.08
C GLU A 889 -47.18 -21.46 -4.18
N ALA A 890 -46.56 -22.58 -4.56
CA ALA A 890 -47.16 -23.59 -5.43
C ALA A 890 -48.35 -24.28 -4.76
N CYS A 891 -48.23 -24.60 -3.46
CA CYS A 891 -49.34 -25.09 -2.64
C CYS A 891 -50.51 -24.11 -2.63
N LYS A 892 -50.23 -22.82 -2.40
CA LYS A 892 -51.22 -21.74 -2.39
C LYS A 892 -51.95 -21.61 -3.73
N ALA A 893 -51.22 -21.62 -4.84
CA ALA A 893 -51.81 -21.57 -6.18
C ALA A 893 -52.68 -22.80 -6.47
N SER A 894 -52.21 -23.99 -6.10
CA SER A 894 -52.95 -25.24 -6.29
C SER A 894 -54.21 -25.31 -5.43
N LEU A 895 -54.13 -24.80 -4.19
CA LEU A 895 -55.28 -24.68 -3.31
C LEU A 895 -56.32 -23.75 -3.93
N ASP A 896 -55.91 -22.57 -4.40
CA ASP A 896 -56.84 -21.65 -5.07
C ASP A 896 -57.54 -22.30 -6.28
N ALA A 897 -56.82 -23.07 -7.09
CA ALA A 897 -57.39 -23.78 -8.23
C ALA A 897 -58.45 -24.79 -7.80
N ILE A 898 -58.16 -25.62 -6.80
CA ILE A 898 -59.09 -26.64 -6.28
C ILE A 898 -60.33 -25.98 -5.65
N LEU A 899 -60.16 -24.85 -4.97
CA LEU A 899 -61.27 -24.18 -4.26
C LEU A 899 -62.34 -23.61 -5.21
N THR A 900 -62.04 -23.43 -6.50
CA THR A 900 -63.04 -23.08 -7.52
C THR A 900 -64.15 -24.14 -7.62
N LEU A 901 -63.86 -25.41 -7.32
CA LEU A 901 -64.84 -26.52 -7.38
C LEU A 901 -65.89 -26.47 -6.27
N ILE A 902 -65.61 -25.73 -5.18
CA ILE A 902 -66.51 -25.55 -4.04
C ILE A 902 -67.03 -24.12 -3.91
N ASP A 903 -66.83 -23.30 -4.95
CA ASP A 903 -67.31 -21.91 -4.99
C ASP A 903 -68.70 -21.86 -5.64
N GLY A 904 -69.76 -21.85 -4.83
CA GLY A 904 -71.16 -21.68 -5.30
C GLY A 904 -72.19 -22.65 -4.73
N LEU A 905 -73.30 -22.82 -5.47
CA LEU A 905 -74.52 -23.52 -5.02
C LEU A 905 -74.40 -25.06 -4.95
N GLN A 906 -73.31 -25.65 -5.45
CA GLN A 906 -73.11 -27.12 -5.52
C GLN A 906 -71.95 -27.61 -4.65
N LEU A 907 -71.79 -26.96 -3.48
CA LEU A 907 -70.81 -27.29 -2.44
C LEU A 907 -70.72 -28.80 -2.13
N GLN A 908 -71.87 -29.50 -2.10
CA GLN A 908 -71.92 -30.93 -1.78
C GLN A 908 -71.16 -31.80 -2.79
N SER A 909 -71.38 -31.59 -4.10
CA SER A 909 -70.71 -32.35 -5.16
C SER A 909 -69.22 -32.01 -5.25
N GLY A 910 -68.87 -30.73 -5.12
CA GLY A 910 -67.49 -30.28 -5.08
C GLY A 910 -66.71 -30.92 -3.93
N CYS A 911 -67.23 -30.86 -2.69
CA CYS A 911 -66.61 -31.48 -1.52
C CYS A 911 -66.46 -33.00 -1.67
N LYS A 912 -67.40 -33.67 -2.33
CA LYS A 912 -67.30 -35.11 -2.63
C LYS A 912 -66.10 -35.42 -3.52
N ILE A 913 -65.89 -34.63 -4.56
CA ILE A 913 -64.74 -34.80 -5.47
C ILE A 913 -63.42 -34.49 -4.75
N LEU A 914 -63.40 -33.47 -3.89
CA LEU A 914 -62.23 -33.17 -3.06
C LEU A 914 -61.87 -34.32 -2.13
N GLU A 915 -62.87 -34.96 -1.54
CA GLU A 915 -62.67 -36.13 -0.68
C GLU A 915 -62.17 -37.35 -1.48
N GLU A 916 -62.77 -37.63 -2.64
CA GLU A 916 -62.34 -38.72 -3.53
C GLU A 916 -60.91 -38.53 -4.08
N ALA A 917 -60.47 -37.27 -4.22
CA ALA A 917 -59.11 -36.91 -4.60
C ALA A 917 -58.13 -36.87 -3.41
N GLY A 918 -58.60 -36.98 -2.17
CA GLY A 918 -57.75 -36.92 -0.97
C GLY A 918 -57.28 -35.51 -0.59
N ALA A 919 -57.99 -34.46 -0.99
CA ALA A 919 -57.56 -33.07 -0.77
C ALA A 919 -57.71 -32.58 0.68
N VAL A 920 -58.63 -33.16 1.47
CA VAL A 920 -58.99 -32.64 2.80
C VAL A 920 -57.86 -32.77 3.84
N PRO A 921 -57.13 -33.90 3.95
CA PRO A 921 -56.01 -34.01 4.90
C PRO A 921 -54.86 -33.03 4.65
N PRO A 922 -54.36 -32.81 3.40
CA PRO A 922 -53.37 -31.76 3.12
C PRO A 922 -53.87 -30.35 3.51
N ILE A 923 -55.14 -30.03 3.24
CA ILE A 923 -55.73 -28.74 3.64
C ILE A 923 -55.72 -28.56 5.17
N ILE A 924 -55.98 -29.61 5.94
CA ILE A 924 -55.91 -29.56 7.41
C ILE A 924 -54.47 -29.38 7.88
N LYS A 925 -53.48 -30.00 7.22
CA LYS A 925 -52.06 -29.85 7.54
C LYS A 925 -51.60 -28.39 7.44
N PHE A 926 -52.11 -27.62 6.47
CA PHE A 926 -51.79 -26.20 6.31
C PHE A 926 -52.24 -25.30 7.47
N LEU A 927 -53.09 -25.79 8.38
CA LEU A 927 -53.38 -25.08 9.63
C LEU A 927 -52.12 -24.86 10.48
N ASN A 928 -51.11 -25.73 10.35
CA ASN A 928 -49.83 -25.58 11.03
C ASN A 928 -48.75 -24.91 10.16
N SER A 929 -49.08 -24.38 8.97
CA SER A 929 -48.10 -23.73 8.11
C SER A 929 -47.59 -22.44 8.75
N SER A 930 -46.30 -22.14 8.57
CA SER A 930 -45.70 -20.85 8.91
C SER A 930 -46.14 -19.71 7.97
N CYS A 931 -46.68 -20.05 6.79
CA CYS A 931 -47.19 -19.08 5.83
C CYS A 931 -48.62 -18.64 6.20
N VAL A 932 -48.77 -17.40 6.67
CA VAL A 932 -50.04 -16.82 7.14
C VAL A 932 -51.11 -16.83 6.05
N ASP A 933 -50.75 -16.47 4.81
CA ASP A 933 -51.66 -16.47 3.67
C ASP A 933 -52.22 -17.87 3.36
N LEU A 934 -51.35 -18.88 3.40
CA LEU A 934 -51.72 -20.26 3.12
C LEU A 934 -52.61 -20.82 4.24
N GLN A 935 -52.25 -20.53 5.50
CA GLN A 935 -53.06 -20.87 6.68
C GLN A 935 -54.45 -20.23 6.61
N GLU A 936 -54.55 -18.96 6.22
CA GLU A 936 -55.84 -18.27 6.08
C GLU A 936 -56.71 -18.89 4.97
N LYS A 937 -56.12 -19.19 3.81
CA LYS A 937 -56.83 -19.85 2.70
C LYS A 937 -57.33 -21.24 3.09
N ALA A 938 -56.51 -22.03 3.79
CA ALA A 938 -56.89 -23.33 4.31
C ALA A 938 -58.04 -23.24 5.32
N LEU A 939 -58.03 -22.24 6.22
CA LEU A 939 -59.14 -21.96 7.13
C LEU A 939 -60.45 -21.66 6.35
N ARG A 940 -60.39 -20.78 5.36
CA ARG A 940 -61.55 -20.45 4.52
C ARG A 940 -62.07 -21.68 3.76
N ALA A 941 -61.18 -22.55 3.29
CA ALA A 941 -61.53 -23.82 2.66
C ALA A 941 -62.28 -24.75 3.63
N LEU A 942 -61.73 -24.98 4.82
CA LEU A 942 -62.33 -25.86 5.84
C LEU A 942 -63.65 -25.32 6.37
N GLN A 943 -63.78 -23.99 6.50
CA GLN A 943 -65.04 -23.34 6.85
C GLN A 943 -66.16 -23.64 5.85
N ARG A 944 -65.83 -23.84 4.56
CA ARG A 944 -66.79 -24.25 3.52
C ARG A 944 -67.05 -25.75 3.59
N ILE A 945 -66.00 -26.57 3.69
CA ILE A 945 -66.09 -28.04 3.71
C ILE A 945 -66.90 -28.54 4.92
N PHE A 946 -66.67 -28.00 6.12
CA PHE A 946 -67.36 -28.42 7.35
C PHE A 946 -68.81 -27.93 7.49
N ARG A 947 -69.34 -27.17 6.52
CA ARG A 947 -70.80 -26.97 6.40
C ARG A 947 -71.53 -28.27 6.11
N MET A 948 -70.84 -29.24 5.50
CA MET A 948 -71.37 -30.57 5.24
C MET A 948 -71.10 -31.48 6.44
N ILE A 949 -72.18 -32.04 7.01
CA ILE A 949 -72.13 -32.89 8.21
C ILE A 949 -71.22 -34.11 8.01
N GLU A 950 -71.25 -34.73 6.82
CA GLU A 950 -70.44 -35.89 6.47
C GLU A 950 -68.94 -35.64 6.71
N TYR A 951 -68.39 -34.54 6.16
CA TYR A 951 -66.97 -34.20 6.30
C TYR A 951 -66.62 -33.64 7.68
N LYS A 952 -67.57 -32.95 8.34
CA LYS A 952 -67.44 -32.55 9.75
C LYS A 952 -67.23 -33.75 10.67
N THR A 953 -67.99 -34.84 10.47
CA THR A 953 -67.83 -36.06 11.30
C THR A 953 -66.53 -36.81 11.00
N LYS A 954 -66.11 -36.86 9.73
CA LYS A 954 -64.94 -37.61 9.28
C LYS A 954 -63.61 -36.95 9.65
N HIS A 955 -63.50 -35.62 9.48
CA HIS A 955 -62.22 -34.89 9.58
C HIS A 955 -62.19 -33.84 10.70
N GLY A 956 -63.33 -33.51 11.32
CA GLY A 956 -63.42 -32.45 12.32
C GLY A 956 -62.52 -32.66 13.54
N LYS A 957 -62.34 -33.92 14.00
CA LYS A 957 -61.43 -34.24 15.11
C LYS A 957 -59.97 -33.95 14.77
N SER A 958 -59.55 -34.23 13.53
CA SER A 958 -58.18 -34.01 13.06
C SER A 958 -57.83 -32.52 12.95
N ALA A 959 -58.83 -31.66 12.68
CA ALA A 959 -58.65 -30.21 12.61
C ALA A 959 -58.75 -29.52 13.98
N GLN A 960 -59.48 -30.10 14.94
CA GLN A 960 -59.85 -29.45 16.21
C GLN A 960 -58.65 -28.96 17.03
N THR A 961 -57.62 -29.80 17.21
CA THR A 961 -56.43 -29.45 18.01
C THR A 961 -55.65 -28.29 17.40
N LEU A 962 -55.51 -28.30 16.07
CA LEU A 962 -54.81 -27.25 15.31
C LEU A 962 -55.59 -25.93 15.34
N LEU A 963 -56.92 -26.00 15.19
CA LEU A 963 -57.78 -24.82 15.25
C LEU A 963 -57.76 -24.15 16.64
N VAL A 964 -57.71 -24.94 17.72
CA VAL A 964 -57.59 -24.40 19.09
C VAL A 964 -56.26 -23.66 19.25
N ASP A 965 -55.16 -24.21 18.75
CA ASP A 965 -53.85 -23.55 18.82
C ASP A 965 -53.85 -22.20 18.06
N ILE A 966 -54.45 -22.16 16.85
CA ILE A 966 -54.60 -20.92 16.08
C ILE A 966 -55.42 -19.87 16.84
N THR A 967 -56.51 -20.25 17.52
CA THR A 967 -57.30 -19.27 18.31
C THR A 967 -56.49 -18.61 19.43
N GLN A 968 -55.46 -19.29 19.94
CA GLN A 968 -54.58 -18.76 20.97
C GLN A 968 -53.45 -17.91 20.37
N ARG A 969 -52.83 -18.37 19.27
CA ARG A 969 -51.55 -17.84 18.78
C ARG A 969 -51.58 -17.16 17.40
N GLY A 970 -52.68 -17.26 16.65
CA GLY A 970 -52.81 -16.73 15.28
C GLY A 970 -52.96 -15.20 15.16
N SER A 971 -53.03 -14.69 13.94
CA SER A 971 -53.37 -13.29 13.63
C SER A 971 -54.85 -12.97 13.93
N ARG A 972 -55.24 -11.69 13.99
CA ARG A 972 -56.63 -11.29 14.31
C ARG A 972 -57.65 -11.96 13.38
N ASP A 973 -57.37 -12.02 12.08
CA ASP A 973 -58.29 -12.57 11.07
C ASP A 973 -58.33 -14.10 11.11
N THR A 974 -57.18 -14.75 11.28
CA THR A 974 -57.10 -16.22 11.39
C THR A 974 -57.73 -16.74 12.69
N LYS A 975 -57.60 -16.01 13.82
CA LYS A 975 -58.32 -16.31 15.08
C LYS A 975 -59.83 -16.29 14.90
N SER A 976 -60.35 -15.24 14.24
CA SER A 976 -61.79 -15.09 13.97
C SER A 976 -62.31 -16.23 13.09
N LEU A 977 -61.58 -16.59 12.03
CA LEU A 977 -61.92 -17.72 11.16
C LEU A 977 -61.86 -19.06 11.90
N ALA A 978 -60.81 -19.33 12.68
CA ALA A 978 -60.66 -20.56 13.45
C ALA A 978 -61.77 -20.72 14.51
N ALA A 979 -62.14 -19.65 15.21
CA ALA A 979 -63.24 -19.64 16.17
C ALA A 979 -64.59 -19.97 15.50
N LYS A 980 -64.86 -19.40 14.31
CA LYS A 980 -66.07 -19.73 13.52
C LYS A 980 -66.11 -21.20 13.12
N ILE A 981 -64.96 -21.78 12.75
CA ILE A 981 -64.87 -23.21 12.39
C ILE A 981 -65.07 -24.09 13.63
N LEU A 982 -64.48 -23.75 14.78
CA LEU A 982 -64.69 -24.48 16.03
C LEU A 982 -66.14 -24.43 16.53
N ALA A 983 -66.83 -23.30 16.35
CA ALA A 983 -68.27 -23.21 16.56
C ALA A 983 -69.05 -24.12 15.60
N GLN A 984 -68.68 -24.12 14.30
CA GLN A 984 -69.25 -25.05 13.32
C GLN A 984 -68.96 -26.52 13.66
N LEU A 985 -67.87 -26.84 14.36
CA LEU A 985 -67.55 -28.19 14.83
C LEU A 985 -68.27 -28.57 16.13
N ASN A 986 -69.09 -27.68 16.71
CA ASN A 986 -69.72 -27.80 18.04
C ASN A 986 -68.72 -27.93 19.21
N VAL A 987 -67.53 -27.34 19.07
CA VAL A 987 -66.46 -27.37 20.08
C VAL A 987 -66.48 -26.12 20.97
N LEU A 988 -66.89 -24.97 20.41
CA LEU A 988 -67.09 -23.70 21.14
C LEU A 988 -68.57 -23.29 21.11
N ASN A 989 -69.10 -22.80 22.24
CA ASN A 989 -70.43 -22.19 22.28
C ASN A 989 -70.41 -20.85 21.52
N GLU A 990 -71.46 -20.57 20.75
CA GLU A 990 -71.59 -19.35 19.91
C GLU A 990 -71.50 -18.03 20.70
N GLN A 991 -71.57 -18.07 22.04
CA GLN A 991 -71.47 -16.93 22.95
C GLN A 991 -70.05 -16.66 23.51
N SER A 992 -69.00 -17.31 23.00
CA SER A 992 -67.63 -17.13 23.53
C SER A 992 -67.05 -15.73 23.25
N SER A 993 -66.22 -15.21 24.16
CA SER A 993 -65.55 -13.89 24.08
C SER A 993 -64.61 -13.69 22.88
N PHE A 994 -64.39 -14.73 22.07
CA PHE A 994 -63.62 -14.64 20.83
C PHE A 994 -64.40 -13.95 19.69
N PHE A 995 -65.74 -13.88 19.78
CA PHE A 995 -66.59 -13.28 18.75
C PHE A 995 -66.84 -11.78 18.95
N SER A 996 -66.48 -11.20 20.10
CA SER A 996 -66.74 -9.80 20.46
C SER A 996 -65.73 -8.77 19.92
N GLY A 997 -64.76 -9.20 19.11
CA GLY A 997 -63.74 -8.31 18.50
C GLY A 997 -63.94 -8.01 17.00
N ALA A 998 -65.10 -8.35 16.44
CA ALA A 998 -65.45 -8.21 15.02
C ALA A 998 -66.70 -7.34 14.81
N VAL A 999 -66.74 -6.18 15.48
CA VAL A 999 -67.53 -5.02 15.07
C VAL A 999 -66.56 -3.90 14.71
#